data_AF-A0A7M5UZS0-F1
#
_entry.id   AF-A0A7M5UZS0-F1
#
_cell.length_a   1.000
_cell.length_b   1.000
_cell.length_c   1.000
_cell.angle_alpha   90.00
_cell.angle_beta   90.00
_cell.angle_gamma   90.00
#
_symmetry.space_group_name_H-M   'P 1'
#
loop_
_entity.id
_entity.type
_entity.pdbx_description
1 polymer ?
#
loop_
_entity_poly.entity_id
_entity_poly.type
_entity_poly.pdbx_seq_one_letter_code
_entity_poly.pdbx_strand_id
1 'polypeptide(L)'
;MSGRNVINAGRKARSLSRSRLSSSKKLIHGQSSELKVQPIDKLLIANRGEIACRIMQSAKRMGIQSVTCYSDADQKSLHANMADEAFHIGPSPAVDSYLRMEKIINVAKKSGAQAVHPGYGFLSEKPEFANLCEDEGIIFVGPPSSAIRDMGIKSTSKYIMESAGVPVIKGYHGEDQSIETLKSEAEKIGYPVMLKAVRGGGGKGMRIVTKPEDFEAQLESAKNESLKAFDDDKFLVEKFVERPRHVEVQVFADRYGNTVYLFERDCSVQRRHQKIIEEAPAPGLSDQVRKEIGEAAVRAAKAVNYVGAGTVEFIMDKEQNFFFMEMNTRLQVEHPVSEMITGVDLVELQLRAAAGERLPFTQEDLEIKGHSFEARIYAEDPDSDFLPGTGKLHYLSTPLPSSDVRIETGVRQGDEVSQYYDPMIAKLVVWDEDRATALKKLYRKLSEYHVVGLSTNLKFLKDLASHPAFVTADVHTDFIQEHNDELFPKRGGLNGHQLAQAGFALILDEQNTLAQKSRLSDTHSPMNNFSSYRVNVNEHQSIQIKDGDQDLTLDVTYSDGHVSIKVGDEEFVCSGNLETSENQTIANVTINGQRERYSFVTHDGGLHVFTKDTHFQVQKQRPKFVLETIEAALPQGGIIAPMTGTIMEVRAKVGEEVKAGDTVAVIYAMKLEHNIVAPHDGVVEEVFVDASQMVNQNDEVLKIKEHGDE
;
A
#
# COMPACT_ATOMS: atom_id res chain seq x y z
N MET A 1 -42.15 -26.24 -96.37
CA MET A 1 -41.73 -25.26 -95.36
C MET A 1 -41.10 -26.04 -94.20
N SER A 2 -39.90 -26.59 -94.40
CA SER A 2 -38.57 -25.99 -94.11
C SER A 2 -38.37 -25.75 -92.60
N GLY A 3 -37.60 -26.53 -91.85
CA GLY A 3 -36.78 -27.70 -92.16
C GLY A 3 -35.63 -27.80 -91.16
N ARG A 4 -35.34 -29.04 -90.72
CA ARG A 4 -34.00 -29.60 -90.38
C ARG A 4 -33.28 -28.97 -89.17
N ASN A 5 -32.53 -29.67 -88.32
CA ASN A 5 -32.01 -31.04 -88.29
C ASN A 5 -31.44 -31.25 -86.85
N VAL A 6 -31.70 -32.39 -86.18
CA VAL A 6 -30.79 -33.57 -86.07
C VAL A 6 -29.62 -33.30 -85.08
N ILE A 7 -29.69 -33.75 -83.82
CA ILE A 7 -29.42 -35.11 -83.27
C ILE A 7 -27.94 -35.32 -82.89
N ASN A 8 -27.65 -35.61 -81.61
CA ASN A 8 -27.18 -36.90 -81.08
C ASN A 8 -26.80 -36.73 -79.58
N ALA A 9 -27.47 -37.40 -78.64
CA ALA A 9 -27.36 -38.84 -78.28
C ALA A 9 -26.03 -39.14 -77.60
N GLY A 10 -25.93 -39.93 -76.53
CA GLY A 10 -26.83 -40.69 -75.68
C GLY A 10 -26.09 -40.86 -74.34
N ARG A 11 -26.50 -41.64 -73.34
CA ARG A 11 -27.25 -42.89 -73.33
C ARG A 11 -27.83 -43.07 -71.92
N LYS A 12 -29.07 -43.58 -71.90
CA LYS A 12 -29.71 -44.25 -70.77
C LYS A 12 -28.88 -45.45 -70.29
N ALA A 13 -28.91 -45.75 -68.99
CA ALA A 13 -29.70 -46.87 -68.45
C ALA A 13 -29.35 -47.18 -66.98
N ARG A 14 -30.40 -47.38 -66.17
CA ARG A 14 -30.68 -48.47 -65.21
C ARG A 14 -29.45 -49.16 -64.56
N SER A 15 -29.40 -49.55 -63.30
CA SER A 15 -30.32 -49.68 -62.15
C SER A 15 -29.54 -50.50 -61.10
N LEU A 16 -30.05 -50.60 -59.86
CA LEU A 16 -29.73 -51.61 -58.83
C LEU A 16 -28.66 -51.23 -57.77
N SER A 17 -29.21 -50.89 -56.60
CA SER A 17 -29.00 -51.50 -55.28
C SER A 17 -27.60 -51.63 -54.64
N ARG A 18 -27.65 -51.42 -53.32
CA ARG A 18 -26.71 -51.79 -52.23
C ARG A 18 -25.58 -50.81 -51.89
N SER A 19 -25.86 -50.07 -50.82
CA SER A 19 -25.01 -49.89 -49.62
C SER A 19 -23.49 -49.95 -49.79
N ARG A 20 -22.82 -48.86 -49.43
CA ARG A 20 -21.61 -48.88 -48.60
C ARG A 20 -21.31 -47.49 -48.07
N LEU A 21 -20.99 -47.44 -46.78
CA LEU A 21 -20.45 -46.28 -46.08
C LEU A 21 -19.22 -45.75 -46.83
N SER A 22 -19.13 -44.43 -46.95
CA SER A 22 -17.92 -43.72 -47.34
C SER A 22 -17.77 -42.50 -46.44
N SER A 23 -16.84 -42.64 -45.51
CA SER A 23 -16.31 -41.61 -44.63
C SER A 23 -15.64 -40.51 -45.46
N SER A 24 -16.32 -39.37 -45.60
CA SER A 24 -15.70 -38.16 -46.15
C SER A 24 -15.07 -37.37 -45.02
N LYS A 25 -13.75 -37.51 -44.88
CA LYS A 25 -12.89 -36.58 -44.13
C LYS A 25 -13.19 -35.16 -44.62
N LYS A 26 -13.91 -34.36 -43.84
CA LYS A 26 -13.91 -32.90 -43.99
C LYS A 26 -12.53 -32.43 -43.58
N LEU A 27 -11.76 -31.93 -44.55
CA LEU A 27 -10.62 -31.06 -44.28
C LEU A 27 -11.14 -29.84 -43.51
N ILE A 28 -10.87 -29.82 -42.20
CA ILE A 28 -10.97 -28.60 -41.41
C ILE A 28 -9.76 -27.77 -41.82
N HIS A 29 -9.94 -26.87 -42.80
CA HIS A 29 -9.05 -25.73 -42.93
C HIS A 29 -9.28 -24.89 -41.68
N GLY A 30 -8.33 -24.95 -40.75
CA GLY A 30 -8.24 -24.02 -39.63
C GLY A 30 -8.11 -22.62 -40.20
N GLN A 31 -9.22 -21.89 -40.26
CA GLN A 31 -9.17 -20.44 -40.30
C GLN A 31 -8.57 -20.00 -38.97
N SER A 32 -7.32 -19.56 -38.99
CA SER A 32 -6.81 -18.68 -37.95
C SER A 32 -7.68 -17.44 -38.00
N SER A 33 -8.66 -17.33 -37.10
CA SER A 33 -9.40 -16.09 -36.92
C SER A 33 -8.40 -15.04 -36.47
N GLU A 34 -8.02 -14.12 -37.36
CA GLU A 34 -7.27 -12.94 -36.96
C GLU A 34 -8.03 -12.25 -35.82
N LEU A 35 -7.38 -12.13 -34.66
CA LEU A 35 -7.92 -11.38 -33.53
C LEU A 35 -8.21 -9.96 -34.01
N LYS A 36 -9.50 -9.58 -34.02
CA LYS A 36 -9.89 -8.23 -34.40
C LYS A 36 -9.59 -7.28 -33.26
N VAL A 37 -8.94 -6.16 -33.57
CA VAL A 37 -8.81 -5.04 -32.64
C VAL A 37 -10.22 -4.54 -32.29
N GLN A 38 -10.52 -4.49 -31.00
CA GLN A 38 -11.75 -3.95 -30.43
C GLN A 38 -11.41 -2.70 -29.64
N PRO A 39 -11.63 -1.50 -30.22
CA PRO A 39 -11.40 -0.25 -29.51
C PRO A 39 -12.19 -0.21 -28.19
N ILE A 40 -11.54 0.26 -27.13
CA ILE A 40 -12.16 0.49 -25.82
C ILE A 40 -12.41 1.98 -25.71
N ASP A 41 -13.65 2.40 -25.88
CA ASP A 41 -14.10 3.79 -25.75
C ASP A 41 -14.58 4.09 -24.32
N LYS A 42 -15.05 3.06 -23.59
CA LYS A 42 -15.51 3.19 -22.19
C LYS A 42 -15.05 2.02 -21.32
N LEU A 43 -14.41 2.37 -20.20
CA LEU A 43 -13.77 1.45 -19.26
C LEU A 43 -14.41 1.55 -17.87
N LEU A 44 -14.84 0.41 -17.31
CA LEU A 44 -15.19 0.30 -15.90
C LEU A 44 -13.94 -0.03 -15.07
N ILE A 45 -13.72 0.70 -13.99
CA ILE A 45 -12.63 0.46 -13.05
C ILE A 45 -13.22 -0.18 -11.80
N ALA A 46 -12.99 -1.48 -11.64
CA ALA A 46 -13.52 -2.29 -10.54
C ALA A 46 -12.60 -2.25 -9.31
N ASN A 47 -12.23 -1.04 -8.89
CA ASN A 47 -11.34 -0.79 -7.76
C ASN A 47 -11.61 0.60 -7.16
N ARG A 48 -10.84 0.99 -6.14
CA ARG A 48 -10.96 2.26 -5.40
C ARG A 48 -9.59 2.89 -5.14
N GLY A 49 -9.59 4.05 -4.49
CA GLY A 49 -8.37 4.66 -3.96
C GLY A 49 -7.40 5.11 -5.05
N GLU A 50 -6.09 5.03 -4.75
CA GLU A 50 -5.05 5.54 -5.66
C GLU A 50 -5.07 4.83 -7.01
N ILE A 51 -5.23 3.50 -7.02
CA ILE A 51 -5.17 2.72 -8.26
C ILE A 51 -6.32 3.04 -9.21
N ALA A 52 -7.50 3.33 -8.67
CA ALA A 52 -8.62 3.77 -9.50
C ALA A 52 -8.29 5.11 -10.17
N CYS A 53 -7.71 6.06 -9.42
CA CYS A 53 -7.26 7.33 -9.97
C CYS A 53 -6.14 7.14 -11.02
N ARG A 54 -5.13 6.31 -10.72
CA ARG A 54 -4.03 5.94 -11.63
C ARG A 54 -4.54 5.43 -12.96
N ILE A 55 -5.53 4.52 -12.95
CA ILE A 55 -6.10 3.96 -14.18
C ILE A 55 -6.90 5.02 -14.95
N MET A 56 -7.71 5.81 -14.25
CA MET A 56 -8.47 6.92 -14.86
C MET A 56 -7.55 7.93 -15.54
N GLN A 57 -6.38 8.23 -14.97
CA GLN A 57 -5.43 9.16 -15.57
C GLN A 57 -4.91 8.66 -16.92
N SER A 58 -4.56 7.38 -17.05
CA SER A 58 -4.16 6.79 -18.34
C SER A 58 -5.32 6.73 -19.32
N ALA A 59 -6.49 6.25 -18.87
CA ALA A 59 -7.70 6.19 -19.70
C ALA A 59 -8.05 7.57 -20.29
N LYS A 60 -8.01 8.63 -19.45
CA LYS A 60 -8.26 10.01 -19.86
C LYS A 60 -7.25 10.52 -20.88
N ARG A 61 -5.95 10.22 -20.72
CA ARG A 61 -4.92 10.57 -21.72
C ARG A 61 -5.17 9.89 -23.08
N MET A 62 -5.69 8.67 -23.05
CA MET A 62 -6.06 7.91 -24.24
C MET A 62 -7.41 8.32 -24.84
N GLY A 63 -8.17 9.21 -24.18
CA GLY A 63 -9.52 9.63 -24.61
C GLY A 63 -10.63 8.62 -24.30
N ILE A 64 -10.38 7.68 -23.39
CA ILE A 64 -11.33 6.64 -22.97
C ILE A 64 -12.19 7.17 -21.81
N GLN A 65 -13.50 7.01 -21.91
CA GLN A 65 -14.44 7.37 -20.85
C GLN A 65 -14.29 6.42 -19.65
N SER A 66 -14.23 7.00 -18.46
CA SER A 66 -13.99 6.27 -17.21
C SER A 66 -15.27 6.12 -16.40
N VAL A 67 -15.57 4.88 -16.02
CA VAL A 67 -16.66 4.53 -15.10
C VAL A 67 -16.04 3.94 -13.84
N THR A 68 -16.57 4.27 -12.67
CA THR A 68 -16.14 3.68 -11.40
C THR A 68 -17.29 3.22 -10.52
N CYS A 69 -16.95 2.42 -9.52
CA CYS A 69 -17.86 1.95 -8.49
C CYS A 69 -17.48 2.53 -7.12
N TYR A 70 -18.47 2.83 -6.30
CA TYR A 70 -18.26 3.29 -4.92
C TYR A 70 -19.22 2.63 -3.92
N SER A 71 -18.72 2.39 -2.71
CA SER A 71 -19.51 1.99 -1.54
C SER A 71 -20.03 3.20 -0.77
N ASP A 72 -20.83 3.00 0.28
CA ASP A 72 -21.27 4.08 1.17
C ASP A 72 -20.09 4.92 1.73
N ALA A 73 -18.98 4.28 2.13
CA ALA A 73 -17.79 4.98 2.62
C ALA A 73 -17.06 5.78 1.54
N ASP A 74 -17.11 5.34 0.27
CA ASP A 74 -16.39 5.96 -0.84
C ASP A 74 -17.21 7.00 -1.61
N GLN A 75 -18.43 7.35 -1.16
CA GLN A 75 -19.31 8.28 -1.88
C GLN A 75 -18.65 9.63 -2.20
N LYS A 76 -17.74 10.10 -1.35
CA LYS A 76 -17.01 11.39 -1.52
C LYS A 76 -15.54 11.21 -1.88
N SER A 77 -15.11 9.98 -2.15
CA SER A 77 -13.71 9.65 -2.47
C SER A 77 -13.18 10.39 -3.69
N LEU A 78 -11.85 10.45 -3.83
CA LEU A 78 -11.22 11.10 -4.97
C LEU A 78 -11.60 10.43 -6.30
N HIS A 79 -11.56 9.10 -6.37
CA HIS A 79 -11.85 8.37 -7.61
C HIS A 79 -13.32 8.51 -8.04
N ALA A 80 -14.26 8.53 -7.09
CA ALA A 80 -15.68 8.76 -7.38
C ALA A 80 -15.95 10.13 -8.01
N ASN A 81 -15.22 11.16 -7.56
CA ASN A 81 -15.32 12.52 -8.12
C ASN A 81 -14.51 12.70 -9.43
N MET A 82 -13.53 11.84 -9.68
CA MET A 82 -12.63 11.94 -10.83
C MET A 82 -13.21 11.28 -12.10
N ALA A 83 -14.00 10.21 -11.94
CA ALA A 83 -14.58 9.45 -13.05
C ALA A 83 -15.63 10.26 -13.83
N ASP A 84 -15.83 9.92 -15.10
CA ASP A 84 -16.92 10.50 -15.91
C ASP A 84 -18.30 10.00 -15.43
N GLU A 85 -18.37 8.76 -14.96
CA GLU A 85 -19.55 8.17 -14.33
C GLU A 85 -19.17 7.38 -13.07
N ALA A 86 -19.98 7.48 -12.00
CA ALA A 86 -19.78 6.76 -10.76
C ALA A 86 -21.06 6.06 -10.31
N PHE A 87 -20.98 4.77 -9.96
CA PHE A 87 -22.13 3.96 -9.56
C PHE A 87 -21.98 3.41 -8.15
N HIS A 88 -23.06 3.55 -7.37
CA HIS A 88 -23.14 2.95 -6.03
C HIS A 88 -23.29 1.44 -6.11
N ILE A 89 -22.49 0.72 -5.32
CA ILE A 89 -22.48 -0.75 -5.25
C ILE A 89 -22.79 -1.31 -3.85
N GLY A 90 -23.27 -0.47 -2.93
CA GLY A 90 -23.78 -0.90 -1.62
C GLY A 90 -22.92 -0.51 -0.42
N PRO A 91 -23.04 -1.27 0.70
CA PRO A 91 -22.42 -0.90 1.98
C PRO A 91 -20.90 -0.83 1.98
N SER A 92 -20.33 -0.15 2.98
CA SER A 92 -18.89 0.08 3.13
C SER A 92 -18.01 -1.18 3.11
N PRO A 93 -18.35 -2.30 3.78
CA PRO A 93 -17.52 -3.50 3.74
C PRO A 93 -17.27 -4.01 2.32
N ALA A 94 -16.00 -4.25 1.97
CA ALA A 94 -15.61 -4.71 0.63
C ALA A 94 -16.30 -6.02 0.23
N VAL A 95 -16.54 -6.92 1.20
CA VAL A 95 -17.26 -8.17 0.99
C VAL A 95 -18.65 -7.93 0.42
N ASP A 96 -19.35 -6.88 0.86
CA ASP A 96 -20.71 -6.53 0.44
C ASP A 96 -20.77 -5.56 -0.75
N SER A 97 -19.61 -5.01 -1.16
CA SER A 97 -19.47 -4.05 -2.25
C SER A 97 -18.48 -4.53 -3.31
N TYR A 98 -17.20 -4.13 -3.22
CA TYR A 98 -16.18 -4.34 -4.26
C TYR A 98 -15.90 -5.81 -4.61
N LEU A 99 -16.18 -6.75 -3.71
CA LEU A 99 -16.03 -8.19 -3.94
C LEU A 99 -17.30 -8.85 -4.51
N ARG A 100 -18.41 -8.11 -4.68
CA ARG A 100 -19.65 -8.64 -5.27
C ARG A 100 -19.59 -8.56 -6.79
N MET A 101 -19.06 -9.62 -7.41
CA MET A 101 -18.89 -9.75 -8.87
C MET A 101 -20.15 -9.36 -9.67
N GLU A 102 -21.32 -9.86 -9.26
CA GLU A 102 -22.61 -9.57 -9.92
C GLU A 102 -22.92 -8.07 -9.97
N LYS A 103 -22.61 -7.32 -8.90
CA LYS A 103 -22.84 -5.87 -8.87
C LYS A 103 -21.95 -5.14 -9.86
N ILE A 104 -20.67 -5.53 -9.94
CA ILE A 104 -19.70 -4.93 -10.86
C ILE A 104 -20.11 -5.19 -12.32
N ILE A 105 -20.51 -6.42 -12.65
CA ILE A 105 -20.99 -6.77 -14.00
C ILE A 105 -22.27 -6.00 -14.34
N ASN A 106 -23.21 -5.88 -13.41
CA ASN A 106 -24.42 -5.09 -13.62
C ASN A 106 -24.10 -3.61 -13.92
N VAL A 107 -23.12 -3.03 -13.23
CA VAL A 107 -22.64 -1.66 -13.52
C VAL A 107 -22.00 -1.57 -14.90
N ALA A 108 -21.15 -2.53 -15.29
CA ALA A 108 -20.54 -2.56 -16.62
C ALA A 108 -21.61 -2.57 -17.73
N LYS A 109 -22.62 -3.44 -17.60
CA LYS A 109 -23.73 -3.53 -18.55
C LYS A 109 -24.59 -2.27 -18.57
N LYS A 110 -24.88 -1.67 -17.41
CA LYS A 110 -25.72 -0.46 -17.30
C LYS A 110 -25.03 0.78 -17.87
N SER A 111 -23.73 0.92 -17.63
CA SER A 111 -22.92 2.06 -18.12
C SER A 111 -22.52 1.92 -19.59
N GLY A 112 -22.60 0.70 -20.14
CA GLY A 112 -22.14 0.36 -21.48
C GLY A 112 -20.63 0.29 -21.60
N ALA A 113 -19.90 0.07 -20.49
CA ALA A 113 -18.47 -0.14 -20.53
C ALA A 113 -18.13 -1.43 -21.29
N GLN A 114 -17.17 -1.34 -22.21
CA GLN A 114 -16.74 -2.48 -23.04
C GLN A 114 -15.70 -3.34 -22.32
N ALA A 115 -15.01 -2.76 -21.34
CA ALA A 115 -13.93 -3.41 -20.62
C ALA A 115 -14.02 -3.13 -19.11
N VAL A 116 -13.48 -4.03 -18.30
CA VAL A 116 -13.28 -3.85 -16.86
C VAL A 116 -11.79 -3.94 -16.54
N HIS A 117 -11.24 -2.89 -15.93
CA HIS A 117 -9.92 -2.93 -15.31
C HIS A 117 -10.05 -3.23 -13.82
N PRO A 118 -9.50 -4.36 -13.33
CA PRO A 118 -9.62 -4.72 -11.92
C PRO A 118 -8.59 -4.00 -11.02
N GLY A 119 -7.52 -3.45 -11.60
CA GLY A 119 -6.41 -2.88 -10.84
C GLY A 119 -5.65 -3.99 -10.13
N TYR A 120 -5.44 -3.84 -8.82
CA TYR A 120 -4.82 -4.86 -7.97
C TYR A 120 -5.67 -5.14 -6.73
N GLY A 121 -5.54 -6.33 -6.14
CA GLY A 121 -6.42 -6.78 -5.07
C GLY A 121 -7.87 -6.93 -5.52
N PHE A 122 -8.78 -7.09 -4.56
CA PHE A 122 -10.20 -7.35 -4.82
C PHE A 122 -10.44 -8.53 -5.78
N LEU A 123 -10.90 -8.23 -7.00
CA LEU A 123 -11.28 -9.21 -8.02
C LEU A 123 -10.19 -9.45 -9.07
N SER A 124 -9.02 -8.78 -8.98
CA SER A 124 -7.97 -8.86 -10.00
C SER A 124 -7.40 -10.26 -10.20
N GLU A 125 -7.42 -11.08 -9.15
CA GLU A 125 -6.85 -12.44 -9.15
C GLU A 125 -7.94 -13.49 -8.87
N LYS A 126 -9.19 -13.20 -9.28
CA LYS A 126 -10.31 -14.14 -9.19
C LYS A 126 -10.62 -14.74 -10.57
N PRO A 127 -10.24 -16.00 -10.83
CA PRO A 127 -10.52 -16.66 -12.11
C PRO A 127 -12.00 -16.62 -12.48
N GLU A 128 -12.89 -16.71 -11.49
CA GLU A 128 -14.34 -16.68 -11.66
C GLU A 128 -14.81 -15.33 -12.22
N PHE A 129 -14.20 -14.23 -11.78
CA PHE A 129 -14.56 -12.90 -12.26
C PHE A 129 -14.10 -12.66 -13.71
N ALA A 130 -12.89 -13.13 -14.05
CA ALA A 130 -12.39 -13.06 -15.43
C ALA A 130 -13.28 -13.86 -16.40
N ASN A 131 -13.69 -15.09 -16.02
CA ASN A 131 -14.65 -15.88 -16.78
C ASN A 131 -16.01 -15.18 -16.91
N LEU A 132 -16.52 -14.62 -15.82
CA LEU A 132 -17.81 -13.93 -15.84
C LEU A 132 -17.80 -12.70 -16.76
N CYS A 133 -16.67 -11.97 -16.83
CA CYS A 133 -16.53 -10.88 -17.80
C CYS A 133 -16.61 -11.42 -19.24
N GLU A 134 -15.90 -12.52 -19.54
CA GLU A 134 -15.90 -13.14 -20.86
C GLU A 134 -17.29 -13.67 -21.26
N ASP A 135 -17.98 -14.35 -20.36
CA ASP A 135 -19.34 -14.88 -20.55
C ASP A 135 -20.36 -13.77 -20.86
N GLU A 136 -20.13 -12.58 -20.30
CA GLU A 136 -20.98 -11.39 -20.48
C GLU A 136 -20.51 -10.49 -21.64
N GLY A 137 -19.48 -10.89 -22.38
CA GLY A 137 -18.94 -10.13 -23.51
C GLY A 137 -18.22 -8.84 -23.12
N ILE A 138 -17.72 -8.76 -21.88
CA ILE A 138 -16.95 -7.63 -21.35
C ILE A 138 -15.47 -8.00 -21.35
N ILE A 139 -14.61 -7.13 -21.88
CA ILE A 139 -13.17 -7.36 -21.91
C ILE A 139 -12.59 -7.24 -20.50
N PHE A 140 -12.08 -8.34 -19.95
CA PHE A 140 -11.26 -8.30 -18.74
C PHE A 140 -9.85 -7.77 -19.08
N VAL A 141 -9.46 -6.63 -18.50
CA VAL A 141 -8.13 -6.04 -18.71
C VAL A 141 -7.13 -6.71 -17.76
N GLY A 142 -6.64 -7.87 -18.16
CA GLY A 142 -5.73 -8.69 -17.37
C GLY A 142 -5.46 -10.04 -18.04
N PRO A 143 -4.80 -10.96 -17.34
CA PRO A 143 -4.52 -12.29 -17.86
C PRO A 143 -5.80 -13.14 -18.00
N PRO A 144 -5.77 -14.19 -18.84
CA PRO A 144 -6.88 -15.11 -18.95
C PRO A 144 -7.11 -15.88 -17.64
N SER A 145 -8.35 -16.32 -17.41
CA SER A 145 -8.74 -17.03 -16.18
C SER A 145 -7.92 -18.30 -15.91
N SER A 146 -7.46 -18.98 -16.96
CA SER A 146 -6.57 -20.15 -16.86
C SER A 146 -5.24 -19.76 -16.22
N ALA A 147 -4.60 -18.67 -16.66
CA ALA A 147 -3.33 -18.22 -16.10
C ALA A 147 -3.47 -17.79 -14.63
N ILE A 148 -4.56 -17.09 -14.29
CA ILE A 148 -4.87 -16.73 -12.90
C ILE A 148 -5.00 -17.99 -12.02
N ARG A 149 -5.71 -19.01 -12.52
CA ARG A 149 -5.92 -20.27 -11.79
C ARG A 149 -4.62 -21.05 -11.64
N ASP A 150 -3.86 -21.19 -12.70
CA ASP A 150 -2.62 -21.97 -12.74
C ASP A 150 -1.57 -21.42 -11.76
N MET A 151 -1.54 -20.08 -11.59
CA MET A 151 -0.62 -19.39 -10.68
C MET A 151 -1.16 -19.21 -9.25
N GLY A 152 -2.47 -19.37 -9.04
CA GLY A 152 -3.09 -19.21 -7.71
C GLY A 152 -2.81 -20.34 -6.71
N ILE A 153 -2.36 -21.51 -7.17
CA ILE A 153 -2.02 -22.66 -6.31
C ILE A 153 -0.52 -22.90 -6.35
N LYS A 154 0.17 -22.82 -5.19
CA LYS A 154 1.64 -22.90 -5.08
C LYS A 154 2.25 -24.18 -5.66
N SER A 155 1.63 -25.33 -5.43
CA SER A 155 2.13 -26.61 -5.95
C SER A 155 2.02 -26.67 -7.47
N THR A 156 0.87 -26.29 -8.02
CA THR A 156 0.62 -26.21 -9.46
C THR A 156 1.57 -25.22 -10.13
N SER A 157 1.72 -24.03 -9.56
CA SER A 157 2.59 -22.99 -10.13
C SER A 157 4.05 -23.44 -10.17
N LYS A 158 4.56 -24.06 -9.10
CA LYS A 158 5.92 -24.61 -9.07
C LYS A 158 6.16 -25.69 -10.11
N TYR A 159 5.23 -26.63 -10.28
CA TYR A 159 5.34 -27.67 -11.29
C TYR A 159 5.41 -27.09 -12.71
N ILE A 160 4.58 -26.09 -13.01
CA ILE A 160 4.59 -25.39 -14.30
C ILE A 160 5.93 -24.66 -14.50
N MET A 161 6.41 -23.95 -13.48
CA MET A 161 7.66 -23.21 -13.52
C MET A 161 8.89 -24.11 -13.70
N GLU A 162 8.95 -25.21 -12.97
CA GLU A 162 10.02 -26.20 -13.12
C GLU A 162 10.02 -26.81 -14.52
N SER A 163 8.83 -27.18 -15.03
CA SER A 163 8.67 -27.68 -16.40
C SER A 163 9.06 -26.64 -17.47
N ALA A 164 8.94 -25.35 -17.17
CA ALA A 164 9.33 -24.23 -18.03
C ALA A 164 10.83 -23.85 -17.92
N GLY A 165 11.61 -24.55 -17.09
CA GLY A 165 13.02 -24.25 -16.87
C GLY A 165 13.25 -22.93 -16.13
N VAL A 166 12.31 -22.57 -15.24
CA VAL A 166 12.46 -21.47 -14.29
C VAL A 166 13.04 -22.05 -13.00
N PRO A 167 14.14 -21.49 -12.46
CA PRO A 167 14.70 -21.99 -11.20
C PRO A 167 13.68 -21.93 -10.07
N VAL A 168 13.44 -23.05 -9.40
CA VAL A 168 12.55 -23.15 -8.22
C VAL A 168 13.38 -23.54 -7.00
N ILE A 169 12.96 -23.09 -5.81
CA ILE A 169 13.60 -23.51 -4.56
C ILE A 169 13.48 -25.02 -4.42
N LYS A 170 14.61 -25.69 -4.15
CA LYS A 170 14.63 -27.13 -3.84
C LYS A 170 13.69 -27.41 -2.68
N GLY A 171 12.76 -28.33 -2.89
CA GLY A 171 11.78 -28.65 -1.87
C GLY A 171 10.99 -29.91 -2.19
N TYR A 172 10.22 -30.35 -1.19
CA TYR A 172 9.25 -31.42 -1.31
C TYR A 172 7.83 -30.84 -1.34
N HIS A 173 7.07 -31.30 -2.33
CA HIS A 173 5.71 -30.89 -2.64
C HIS A 173 4.82 -32.08 -3.03
N GLY A 174 5.18 -33.28 -2.59
CA GLY A 174 4.45 -34.51 -2.91
C GLY A 174 3.17 -34.68 -2.09
N GLU A 175 2.36 -35.66 -2.50
CA GLU A 175 1.06 -35.95 -1.86
C GLU A 175 1.17 -36.66 -0.50
N ASP A 176 2.33 -37.25 -0.18
CA ASP A 176 2.54 -37.89 1.11
C ASP A 176 2.90 -36.84 2.17
N GLN A 177 1.93 -36.56 3.04
CA GLN A 177 1.97 -35.53 4.07
C GLN A 177 2.24 -36.10 5.48
N SER A 178 2.71 -37.35 5.57
CA SER A 178 3.14 -37.96 6.82
C SER A 178 4.34 -37.22 7.42
N ILE A 179 4.40 -37.16 8.75
CA ILE A 179 5.47 -36.44 9.47
C ILE A 179 6.83 -37.07 9.14
N GLU A 180 6.88 -38.40 9.04
CA GLU A 180 8.09 -39.17 8.72
C GLU A 180 8.63 -38.82 7.34
N THR A 181 7.76 -38.74 6.33
CA THR A 181 8.15 -38.37 4.97
C THR A 181 8.63 -36.93 4.91
N LEU A 182 7.87 -35.97 5.48
CA LEU A 182 8.24 -34.56 5.49
C LEU A 182 9.59 -34.32 6.21
N LYS A 183 9.84 -35.03 7.32
CA LYS A 183 11.10 -34.97 8.06
C LYS A 183 12.26 -35.57 7.28
N SER A 184 12.05 -36.72 6.64
CA SER A 184 13.07 -37.35 5.78
C SER A 184 13.44 -36.47 4.58
N GLU A 185 12.46 -35.80 3.98
CA GLU A 185 12.70 -34.85 2.89
C GLU A 185 13.44 -33.59 3.37
N ALA A 186 13.11 -33.08 4.56
CA ALA A 186 13.86 -32.00 5.18
C ALA A 186 15.34 -32.36 5.40
N GLU A 187 15.63 -33.60 5.82
CA GLU A 187 17.00 -34.11 5.96
C GLU A 187 17.73 -34.19 4.62
N LYS A 188 17.04 -34.62 3.55
CA LYS A 188 17.62 -34.68 2.19
C LYS A 188 17.92 -33.29 1.61
N ILE A 189 17.03 -32.32 1.85
CA ILE A 189 17.21 -30.92 1.44
C ILE A 189 18.35 -30.26 2.24
N GLY A 190 18.46 -30.61 3.52
CA GLY A 190 19.44 -30.09 4.46
C GLY A 190 18.97 -28.81 5.14
N TYR A 191 19.07 -28.78 6.47
CA TYR A 191 18.69 -27.64 7.31
C TYR A 191 19.61 -26.41 7.09
N PRO A 192 19.12 -25.17 7.32
CA PRO A 192 17.73 -24.83 7.66
C PRO A 192 16.75 -25.03 6.49
N VAL A 193 15.51 -25.38 6.83
CA VAL A 193 14.37 -25.54 5.90
C VAL A 193 13.21 -24.65 6.33
N MET A 194 12.33 -24.32 5.39
CA MET A 194 11.10 -23.57 5.61
C MET A 194 9.90 -24.48 5.34
N LEU A 195 9.01 -24.59 6.32
CA LEU A 195 7.69 -25.18 6.18
C LEU A 195 6.72 -24.13 5.67
N LYS A 196 5.95 -24.43 4.63
CA LYS A 196 4.93 -23.53 4.08
C LYS A 196 3.61 -24.26 3.82
N ALA A 197 2.49 -23.70 4.24
CA ALA A 197 1.17 -24.19 3.84
C ALA A 197 0.97 -24.10 2.31
N VAL A 198 0.31 -25.11 1.72
CA VAL A 198 0.01 -25.17 0.28
C VAL A 198 -0.99 -24.09 -0.10
N ARG A 199 -2.08 -23.98 0.66
CA ARG A 199 -3.05 -22.87 0.56
C ARG A 199 -2.74 -21.84 1.63
N GLY A 200 -2.03 -20.79 1.27
CA GLY A 200 -1.75 -19.68 2.19
C GLY A 200 -1.00 -18.54 1.52
N GLY A 201 -1.27 -17.31 1.97
CA GLY A 201 -0.61 -16.08 1.52
C GLY A 201 -0.27 -15.17 2.70
N GLY A 202 0.60 -14.17 2.49
CA GLY A 202 0.95 -13.18 3.53
C GLY A 202 1.74 -13.74 4.71
N GLY A 203 2.46 -14.85 4.52
CA GLY A 203 3.33 -15.46 5.51
C GLY A 203 2.68 -16.26 6.66
N LYS A 204 1.35 -16.32 6.70
CA LYS A 204 0.62 -17.17 7.64
C LYS A 204 0.89 -18.65 7.35
N GLY A 205 1.14 -19.44 8.39
CA GLY A 205 1.47 -20.87 8.28
C GLY A 205 2.87 -21.15 7.74
N MET A 206 3.83 -20.24 7.92
CA MET A 206 5.25 -20.47 7.62
C MET A 206 6.07 -20.69 8.90
N ARG A 207 7.00 -21.65 8.88
CA ARG A 207 7.94 -21.89 9.99
C ARG A 207 9.33 -22.23 9.49
N ILE A 208 10.33 -21.58 10.08
CA ILE A 208 11.73 -21.92 9.84
C ILE A 208 12.11 -23.03 10.82
N VAL A 209 12.63 -24.13 10.29
CA VAL A 209 13.19 -25.21 11.08
C VAL A 209 14.70 -25.21 10.84
N THR A 210 15.47 -24.94 11.89
CA THR A 210 16.93 -24.87 11.80
C THR A 210 17.61 -26.18 12.19
N LYS A 211 16.93 -27.03 12.97
CA LYS A 211 17.46 -28.32 13.44
C LYS A 211 16.42 -29.43 13.35
N PRO A 212 16.83 -30.70 13.16
CA PRO A 212 15.91 -31.83 13.04
C PRO A 212 15.00 -32.05 14.25
N GLU A 213 15.46 -31.69 15.46
CA GLU A 213 14.74 -31.90 16.71
C GLU A 213 13.50 -31.00 16.82
N ASP A 214 13.52 -29.84 16.18
CA ASP A 214 12.44 -28.85 16.24
C ASP A 214 11.34 -29.10 15.20
N PHE A 215 11.55 -30.04 14.26
CA PHE A 215 10.71 -30.21 13.08
C PHE A 215 9.25 -30.52 13.41
N GLU A 216 9.02 -31.48 14.31
CA GLU A 216 7.67 -31.95 14.66
C GLU A 216 6.86 -30.85 15.36
N ALA A 217 7.45 -30.18 16.35
CA ALA A 217 6.81 -29.09 17.08
C ALA A 217 6.47 -27.90 16.15
N GLN A 218 7.38 -27.55 15.24
CA GLN A 218 7.15 -26.47 14.28
C GLN A 218 6.09 -26.83 13.24
N LEU A 219 6.07 -28.07 12.75
CA LEU A 219 5.04 -28.54 11.81
C LEU A 219 3.66 -28.55 12.45
N GLU A 220 3.51 -29.04 13.68
CA GLU A 220 2.23 -29.01 14.41
C GLU A 220 1.75 -27.58 14.64
N SER A 221 2.65 -26.68 15.07
CA SER A 221 2.34 -25.25 15.21
C SER A 221 1.84 -24.65 13.89
N ALA A 222 2.54 -24.93 12.78
CA ALA A 222 2.19 -24.42 11.47
C ALA A 222 0.84 -24.98 10.97
N LYS A 223 0.59 -26.28 11.15
CA LYS A 223 -0.69 -26.93 10.80
C LYS A 223 -1.87 -26.33 11.55
N ASN A 224 -1.72 -26.09 12.84
CA ASN A 224 -2.76 -25.47 13.66
C ASN A 224 -3.08 -24.04 13.20
N GLU A 225 -2.08 -23.27 12.78
CA GLU A 225 -2.27 -21.94 12.21
C GLU A 225 -2.96 -21.99 10.84
N SER A 226 -2.50 -22.89 9.97
CA SER A 226 -3.05 -23.07 8.62
C SER A 226 -4.50 -23.56 8.62
N LEU A 227 -4.84 -24.53 9.48
CA LEU A 227 -6.22 -25.01 9.64
C LEU A 227 -7.17 -23.88 10.07
N LYS A 228 -6.73 -23.03 11.01
CA LYS A 228 -7.53 -21.88 11.45
C LYS A 228 -7.70 -20.82 10.36
N ALA A 229 -6.67 -20.61 9.54
CA ALA A 229 -6.66 -19.53 8.55
C ALA A 229 -7.24 -19.94 7.18
N PHE A 230 -7.03 -21.17 6.75
CA PHE A 230 -7.23 -21.61 5.36
C PHE A 230 -7.96 -22.95 5.21
N ASP A 231 -8.31 -23.62 6.31
CA ASP A 231 -8.93 -24.97 6.31
C ASP A 231 -8.13 -25.98 5.46
N ASP A 232 -6.80 -25.89 5.53
CA ASP A 232 -5.84 -26.75 4.80
C ASP A 232 -4.69 -27.15 5.72
N ASP A 233 -4.35 -28.44 5.72
CA ASP A 233 -3.27 -29.03 6.52
C ASP A 233 -2.11 -29.57 5.66
N LYS A 234 -2.14 -29.32 4.34
CA LYS A 234 -1.05 -29.69 3.44
C LYS A 234 0.10 -28.68 3.50
N PHE A 235 1.32 -29.20 3.52
CA PHE A 235 2.56 -28.44 3.65
C PHE A 235 3.59 -28.78 2.57
N LEU A 236 4.45 -27.80 2.33
CA LEU A 236 5.65 -27.85 1.50
C LEU A 236 6.87 -27.72 2.40
N VAL A 237 7.93 -28.48 2.11
CA VAL A 237 9.24 -28.34 2.77
C VAL A 237 10.21 -27.76 1.75
N GLU A 238 10.77 -26.58 2.03
CA GLU A 238 11.64 -25.87 1.09
C GLU A 238 12.99 -25.55 1.73
N LYS A 239 14.05 -25.45 0.93
CA LYS A 239 15.32 -24.92 1.41
C LYS A 239 15.12 -23.48 1.89
N PHE A 240 15.55 -23.19 3.12
CA PHE A 240 15.55 -21.81 3.62
C PHE A 240 16.72 -21.03 2.98
N VAL A 241 16.42 -19.84 2.47
CA VAL A 241 17.41 -18.91 1.91
C VAL A 241 17.71 -17.89 3.00
N GLU A 242 18.96 -17.83 3.44
CA GLU A 242 19.40 -16.89 4.47
C GLU A 242 19.61 -15.49 3.89
N ARG A 243 19.21 -14.45 4.64
CA ARG A 243 19.22 -13.03 4.23
C ARG A 243 18.77 -12.81 2.78
N PRO A 244 17.55 -13.28 2.42
CA PRO A 244 17.10 -13.21 1.05
C PRO A 244 16.77 -11.76 0.63
N ARG A 245 17.00 -11.45 -0.63
CA ARG A 245 16.42 -10.29 -1.31
C ARG A 245 15.14 -10.71 -2.02
N HIS A 246 14.12 -9.86 -1.93
CA HIS A 246 12.89 -10.01 -2.70
C HIS A 246 13.05 -9.22 -3.99
N VAL A 247 13.38 -9.91 -5.08
CA VAL A 247 13.57 -9.31 -6.40
C VAL A 247 12.46 -9.80 -7.32
N GLU A 248 11.80 -8.90 -8.02
CA GLU A 248 10.68 -9.24 -8.87
C GLU A 248 10.84 -8.65 -10.26
N VAL A 249 10.28 -9.30 -11.28
CA VAL A 249 10.42 -8.87 -12.67
C VAL A 249 9.05 -8.50 -13.24
N GLN A 250 8.95 -7.29 -13.78
CA GLN A 250 7.78 -6.88 -14.54
C GLN A 250 7.76 -7.63 -15.87
N VAL A 251 6.71 -8.40 -16.14
CA VAL A 251 6.48 -9.00 -17.45
C VAL A 251 5.26 -8.38 -18.11
N PHE A 252 5.26 -8.40 -19.43
CA PHE A 252 4.11 -7.98 -20.22
C PHE A 252 3.94 -8.89 -21.43
N ALA A 253 2.71 -9.35 -21.67
CA ALA A 253 2.38 -10.17 -22.83
C ALA A 253 1.16 -9.65 -23.60
N ASP A 254 1.15 -9.82 -24.92
CA ASP A 254 -0.03 -9.60 -25.75
C ASP A 254 -0.74 -10.91 -26.12
N ARG A 255 -1.88 -10.81 -26.82
CA ARG A 255 -2.68 -11.98 -27.24
C ARG A 255 -2.05 -12.78 -28.40
N TYR A 256 -0.90 -12.34 -28.92
CA TYR A 256 -0.20 -12.97 -30.04
C TYR A 256 1.00 -13.79 -29.59
N GLY A 257 1.21 -13.90 -28.27
CA GLY A 257 2.34 -14.63 -27.68
C GLY A 257 3.64 -13.83 -27.65
N ASN A 258 3.61 -12.53 -27.98
CA ASN A 258 4.75 -11.67 -27.72
C ASN A 258 4.81 -11.40 -26.22
N THR A 259 6.00 -11.53 -25.64
CA THR A 259 6.21 -11.34 -24.21
C THR A 259 7.58 -10.74 -23.98
N VAL A 260 7.62 -9.71 -23.16
CA VAL A 260 8.82 -8.95 -22.79
C VAL A 260 8.87 -8.79 -21.27
N TYR A 261 10.06 -8.48 -20.74
CA TYR A 261 10.23 -8.01 -19.37
C TYR A 261 10.66 -6.53 -19.35
N LEU A 262 10.08 -5.77 -18.42
CA LEU A 262 10.38 -4.36 -18.17
C LEU A 262 11.24 -4.22 -16.91
N PHE A 263 12.32 -5.01 -16.91
CA PHE A 263 13.33 -5.11 -15.86
C PHE A 263 12.79 -5.51 -14.49
N GLU A 264 13.70 -5.55 -13.53
CA GLU A 264 13.47 -5.99 -12.17
C GLU A 264 13.28 -4.82 -11.19
N ARG A 265 12.62 -5.13 -10.07
CA ARG A 265 12.47 -4.28 -8.90
C ARG A 265 13.01 -5.00 -7.68
N ASP A 266 13.57 -4.27 -6.74
CA ASP A 266 13.89 -4.77 -5.41
C ASP A 266 12.85 -4.28 -4.41
N CYS A 267 12.19 -5.22 -3.76
CA CYS A 267 11.15 -4.99 -2.76
C CYS A 267 11.54 -5.58 -1.39
N SER A 268 12.84 -5.76 -1.15
CA SER A 268 13.35 -6.43 0.06
C SER A 268 13.01 -5.67 1.33
N VAL A 269 12.87 -4.35 1.28
CA VAL A 269 12.50 -3.54 2.45
C VAL A 269 11.00 -3.66 2.70
N GLN A 270 10.64 -4.62 3.55
CA GLN A 270 9.27 -4.97 3.89
C GLN A 270 9.11 -5.18 5.40
N ARG A 271 7.92 -4.90 5.93
CA ARG A 271 7.55 -5.11 7.33
C ARG A 271 6.46 -6.16 7.41
N ARG A 272 6.69 -7.30 8.07
CA ARG A 272 5.70 -8.40 8.18
C ARG A 272 5.08 -8.77 6.81
N HIS A 273 5.92 -8.86 5.77
CA HIS A 273 5.53 -9.12 4.37
C HIS A 273 4.76 -7.99 3.64
N GLN A 274 4.64 -6.80 4.24
CA GLN A 274 4.14 -5.59 3.60
C GLN A 274 5.31 -4.79 3.02
N LYS A 275 5.35 -4.61 1.70
CA LYS A 275 6.39 -3.80 1.02
C LYS A 275 6.29 -2.33 1.45
N ILE A 276 7.43 -1.69 1.74
CA ILE A 276 7.49 -0.32 2.29
C ILE A 276 8.16 0.65 1.31
N ILE A 277 9.39 0.32 0.89
CA ILE A 277 10.13 1.06 -0.14
C ILE A 277 10.57 0.06 -1.21
N GLU A 278 10.27 0.39 -2.45
CA GLU A 278 10.63 -0.37 -3.63
C GLU A 278 11.58 0.45 -4.51
N GLU A 279 12.48 -0.23 -5.21
CA GLU A 279 13.41 0.43 -6.13
C GLU A 279 13.60 -0.32 -7.43
N ALA A 280 13.85 0.42 -8.51
CA ALA A 280 14.14 -0.12 -9.83
C ALA A 280 15.26 0.70 -10.50
N PRO A 281 16.25 0.04 -11.14
CA PRO A 281 16.52 -1.40 -11.13
C PRO A 281 16.96 -1.92 -9.75
N ALA A 282 17.02 -3.23 -9.56
CA ALA A 282 17.51 -3.80 -8.30
C ALA A 282 19.03 -3.54 -8.15
N PRO A 283 19.49 -3.05 -6.99
CA PRO A 283 20.88 -2.63 -6.83
C PRO A 283 21.84 -3.82 -6.84
N GLY A 284 23.05 -3.61 -7.39
CA GLY A 284 24.14 -4.60 -7.33
C GLY A 284 24.01 -5.82 -8.24
N LEU A 285 22.95 -5.92 -9.06
CA LEU A 285 22.83 -7.00 -10.06
C LEU A 285 23.74 -6.73 -11.26
N SER A 286 24.46 -7.78 -11.67
CA SER A 286 25.18 -7.77 -12.95
C SER A 286 24.21 -7.82 -14.13
N ASP A 287 24.60 -7.26 -15.28
CA ASP A 287 23.77 -7.29 -16.50
C ASP A 287 23.45 -8.71 -16.96
N GLN A 288 24.36 -9.66 -16.70
CA GLN A 288 24.15 -11.07 -17.00
C GLN A 288 23.03 -11.66 -16.14
N VAL A 289 23.09 -11.49 -14.81
CA VAL A 289 22.04 -11.97 -13.89
C VAL A 289 20.70 -11.29 -14.18
N ARG A 290 20.71 -9.98 -14.46
CA ARG A 290 19.52 -9.22 -14.86
C ARG A 290 18.87 -9.80 -16.12
N LYS A 291 19.67 -10.16 -17.12
CA LYS A 291 19.17 -10.81 -18.32
C LYS A 291 18.61 -12.20 -18.02
N GLU A 292 19.30 -12.99 -17.22
CA GLU A 292 18.87 -14.35 -16.86
C GLU A 292 17.54 -14.38 -16.09
N ILE A 293 17.38 -13.51 -15.09
CA ILE A 293 16.13 -13.39 -14.32
C ILE A 293 14.99 -12.85 -15.19
N GLY A 294 15.28 -11.89 -16.08
CA GLY A 294 14.32 -11.37 -17.06
C GLY A 294 13.83 -12.43 -18.04
N GLU A 295 14.75 -13.19 -18.62
CA GLU A 295 14.41 -14.30 -19.52
C GLU A 295 13.67 -15.43 -18.81
N ALA A 296 14.01 -15.71 -17.54
CA ALA A 296 13.27 -16.67 -16.73
C ALA A 296 11.82 -16.21 -16.48
N ALA A 297 11.61 -14.93 -16.19
CA ALA A 297 10.28 -14.36 -16.03
C ALA A 297 9.45 -14.41 -17.33
N VAL A 298 10.08 -14.17 -18.49
CA VAL A 298 9.41 -14.35 -19.79
C VAL A 298 9.04 -15.81 -20.05
N ARG A 299 9.89 -16.77 -19.70
CA ARG A 299 9.56 -18.20 -19.78
C ARG A 299 8.37 -18.55 -18.87
N ALA A 300 8.36 -18.03 -17.65
CA ALA A 300 7.25 -18.19 -16.71
C ALA A 300 5.92 -17.71 -17.30
N ALA A 301 5.89 -16.48 -17.82
CA ALA A 301 4.69 -15.89 -18.43
C ALA A 301 4.23 -16.67 -19.68
N LYS A 302 5.16 -17.10 -20.54
CA LYS A 302 4.82 -17.92 -21.71
C LYS A 302 4.24 -19.29 -21.34
N ALA A 303 4.73 -19.91 -20.26
CA ALA A 303 4.29 -21.23 -19.82
C ALA A 303 2.79 -21.28 -19.48
N VAL A 304 2.21 -20.16 -19.06
CA VAL A 304 0.78 -20.05 -18.71
C VAL A 304 -0.05 -19.29 -19.75
N ASN A 305 0.51 -19.00 -20.93
CA ASN A 305 -0.12 -18.16 -21.95
C ASN A 305 -0.62 -16.82 -21.39
N TYR A 306 0.24 -16.15 -20.61
CA TYR A 306 -0.10 -14.92 -19.92
C TYR A 306 -0.47 -13.78 -20.90
N VAL A 307 -1.30 -12.83 -20.46
CA VAL A 307 -1.68 -11.62 -21.21
C VAL A 307 -1.76 -10.43 -20.26
N GLY A 308 -1.38 -9.24 -20.72
CA GLY A 308 -1.35 -8.01 -19.93
C GLY A 308 -0.10 -7.91 -19.06
N ALA A 309 -0.17 -7.07 -18.03
CA ALA A 309 0.90 -6.90 -17.06
C ALA A 309 0.85 -8.00 -15.99
N GLY A 310 2.01 -8.51 -15.61
CA GLY A 310 2.18 -9.46 -14.51
C GLY A 310 3.55 -9.29 -13.88
N THR A 311 3.72 -9.86 -12.70
CA THR A 311 5.02 -9.81 -12.01
C THR A 311 5.42 -11.19 -11.56
N VAL A 312 6.64 -11.59 -11.90
CA VAL A 312 7.24 -12.84 -11.43
C VAL A 312 8.15 -12.50 -10.26
N GLU A 313 7.81 -12.99 -9.08
CA GLU A 313 8.55 -12.72 -7.84
C GLU A 313 9.60 -13.82 -7.61
N PHE A 314 10.82 -13.39 -7.29
CA PHE A 314 11.94 -14.26 -6.97
C PHE A 314 12.50 -13.96 -5.59
N ILE A 315 12.94 -15.02 -4.92
CA ILE A 315 13.84 -14.91 -3.78
C ILE A 315 15.26 -15.05 -4.31
N MET A 316 16.13 -14.11 -3.96
CA MET A 316 17.53 -14.09 -4.36
C MET A 316 18.45 -14.17 -3.15
N ASP A 317 19.47 -15.04 -3.22
CA ASP A 317 20.50 -15.15 -2.18
C ASP A 317 21.64 -14.13 -2.38
N LYS A 318 22.62 -14.14 -1.47
CA LYS A 318 23.76 -13.22 -1.49
C LYS A 318 24.68 -13.43 -2.70
N GLU A 319 24.73 -14.65 -3.23
CA GLU A 319 25.48 -15.04 -4.41
C GLU A 319 24.75 -14.73 -5.72
N GLN A 320 23.56 -14.10 -5.64
CA GLN A 320 22.68 -13.78 -6.77
C GLN A 320 22.04 -15.01 -7.44
N ASN A 321 22.00 -16.17 -6.78
CA ASN A 321 21.12 -17.25 -7.21
C ASN A 321 19.68 -16.85 -6.90
N PHE A 322 18.82 -16.94 -7.90
CA PHE A 322 17.41 -16.57 -7.78
C PHE A 322 16.52 -17.79 -7.94
N PHE A 323 15.40 -17.79 -7.23
CA PHE A 323 14.43 -18.86 -7.23
C PHE A 323 13.02 -18.31 -7.27
N PHE A 324 12.19 -18.86 -8.14
CA PHE A 324 10.79 -18.50 -8.28
C PHE A 324 10.05 -18.70 -6.96
N MET A 325 9.34 -17.66 -6.55
CA MET A 325 8.49 -17.65 -5.38
C MET A 325 7.03 -17.78 -5.80
N GLU A 326 6.55 -16.83 -6.59
CA GLU A 326 5.18 -16.78 -7.11
C GLU A 326 5.08 -15.87 -8.33
N MET A 327 3.93 -15.90 -9.00
CA MET A 327 3.60 -14.97 -10.07
C MET A 327 2.31 -14.25 -9.72
N ASN A 328 2.39 -12.94 -9.52
CA ASN A 328 1.23 -12.09 -9.26
C ASN A 328 0.56 -11.76 -10.60
N THR A 329 -0.70 -12.20 -10.74
CA THR A 329 -1.41 -12.22 -12.03
C THR A 329 -2.17 -10.92 -12.31
N ARG A 330 -1.51 -9.80 -12.04
CA ARG A 330 -2.07 -8.45 -12.03
C ARG A 330 -0.98 -7.39 -12.20
N LEU A 331 -1.40 -6.13 -12.36
CA LEU A 331 -0.52 -4.99 -12.16
C LEU A 331 -0.05 -4.97 -10.68
N GLN A 332 1.24 -4.74 -10.44
CA GLN A 332 1.75 -4.55 -9.07
C GLN A 332 1.53 -3.12 -8.59
N VAL A 333 1.54 -2.93 -7.27
CA VAL A 333 1.34 -1.61 -6.66
C VAL A 333 2.48 -0.67 -7.06
N GLU A 334 3.68 -1.21 -6.98
CA GLU A 334 5.02 -0.66 -7.25
C GLU A 334 5.40 -0.63 -8.75
N HIS A 335 4.43 -0.84 -9.65
CA HIS A 335 4.68 -0.66 -11.08
C HIS A 335 5.24 0.72 -11.47
N PRO A 336 4.96 1.85 -10.78
CA PRO A 336 5.49 3.15 -11.15
C PRO A 336 7.02 3.21 -11.22
N VAL A 337 7.78 2.49 -10.37
CA VAL A 337 9.25 2.51 -10.48
C VAL A 337 9.73 1.89 -11.79
N SER A 338 9.04 0.86 -12.29
CA SER A 338 9.30 0.28 -13.62
C SER A 338 8.93 1.26 -14.73
N GLU A 339 7.82 2.00 -14.59
CA GLU A 339 7.43 3.02 -15.57
C GLU A 339 8.46 4.15 -15.63
N MET A 340 8.99 4.60 -14.48
CA MET A 340 9.95 5.71 -14.41
C MET A 340 11.29 5.37 -15.08
N ILE A 341 11.78 4.12 -14.96
CA ILE A 341 13.05 3.72 -15.59
C ILE A 341 12.91 3.32 -17.07
N THR A 342 11.71 2.94 -17.52
CA THR A 342 11.49 2.51 -18.92
C THR A 342 10.85 3.58 -19.79
N GLY A 343 10.07 4.50 -19.19
CA GLY A 343 9.20 5.44 -19.89
C GLY A 343 7.93 4.79 -20.45
N VAL A 344 7.60 3.56 -20.07
CA VAL A 344 6.41 2.83 -20.53
C VAL A 344 5.27 2.99 -19.53
N ASP A 345 4.11 3.48 -19.98
CA ASP A 345 2.87 3.44 -19.20
C ASP A 345 2.26 2.03 -19.28
N LEU A 346 2.35 1.28 -18.19
CA LEU A 346 1.89 -0.11 -18.12
C LEU A 346 0.37 -0.21 -18.18
N VAL A 347 -0.37 0.77 -17.66
CA VAL A 347 -1.84 0.78 -17.75
C VAL A 347 -2.28 1.05 -19.19
N GLU A 348 -1.63 2.00 -19.87
CA GLU A 348 -1.88 2.23 -21.30
C GLU A 348 -1.63 0.94 -22.11
N LEU A 349 -0.50 0.27 -21.84
CA LEU A 349 -0.16 -0.97 -22.52
C LEU A 349 -1.18 -2.09 -22.22
N GLN A 350 -1.70 -2.17 -20.98
CA GLN A 350 -2.79 -3.09 -20.61
C GLN A 350 -4.05 -2.84 -21.43
N LEU A 351 -4.45 -1.59 -21.60
CA LEU A 351 -5.64 -1.23 -22.37
C LEU A 351 -5.46 -1.55 -23.86
N ARG A 352 -4.29 -1.27 -24.45
CA ARG A 352 -3.96 -1.62 -25.84
C ARG A 352 -3.98 -3.13 -26.06
N ALA A 353 -3.32 -3.91 -25.18
CA ALA A 353 -3.29 -5.36 -25.29
C ALA A 353 -4.69 -5.99 -25.10
N ALA A 354 -5.50 -5.43 -24.18
CA ALA A 354 -6.88 -5.84 -23.98
C ALA A 354 -7.77 -5.54 -25.19
N ALA A 355 -7.53 -4.40 -25.87
CA ALA A 355 -8.15 -4.05 -27.15
C ALA A 355 -7.68 -4.93 -28.33
N GLY A 356 -6.71 -5.83 -28.12
CA GLY A 356 -6.20 -6.75 -29.14
C GLY A 356 -5.05 -6.20 -29.99
N GLU A 357 -4.41 -5.11 -29.58
CA GLU A 357 -3.17 -4.62 -30.19
C GLU A 357 -1.97 -5.52 -29.87
N ARG A 358 -0.94 -5.45 -30.71
CA ARG A 358 0.37 -6.07 -30.45
C ARG A 358 1.23 -5.16 -29.60
N LEU A 359 2.23 -5.74 -28.94
CA LEU A 359 3.28 -4.95 -28.31
C LEU A 359 3.95 -4.01 -29.34
N PRO A 360 4.14 -2.72 -29.01
CA PRO A 360 4.72 -1.75 -29.93
C PRO A 360 6.25 -1.83 -30.01
N PHE A 361 6.89 -2.71 -29.22
CA PHE A 361 8.33 -2.86 -29.10
C PHE A 361 8.71 -4.33 -28.84
N THR A 362 9.98 -4.67 -29.10
CA THR A 362 10.61 -5.95 -28.71
C THR A 362 11.42 -5.79 -27.43
N GLN A 363 12.05 -6.89 -26.97
CA GLN A 363 12.89 -6.85 -25.76
C GLN A 363 14.12 -5.95 -25.95
N GLU A 364 14.65 -5.88 -27.17
CA GLU A 364 15.85 -5.12 -27.54
C GLU A 364 15.61 -3.60 -27.60
N ASP A 365 14.35 -3.17 -27.72
CA ASP A 365 13.98 -1.75 -27.72
C ASP A 365 13.87 -1.16 -26.31
N LEU A 366 13.87 -2.01 -25.27
CA LEU A 366 13.74 -1.61 -23.87
C LEU A 366 15.11 -1.36 -23.24
N GLU A 367 15.25 -0.22 -22.58
CA GLU A 367 16.47 0.20 -21.89
C GLU A 367 16.15 0.70 -20.48
N ILE A 368 17.09 0.52 -19.55
CA ILE A 368 17.03 1.13 -18.23
C ILE A 368 17.55 2.56 -18.32
N LYS A 369 16.73 3.52 -17.88
CA LYS A 369 17.12 4.93 -17.77
C LYS A 369 17.08 5.35 -16.32
N GLY A 370 18.23 5.66 -15.75
CA GLY A 370 18.34 6.13 -14.38
C GLY A 370 17.89 5.11 -13.32
N HIS A 371 17.46 5.62 -12.17
CA HIS A 371 17.03 4.84 -11.01
C HIS A 371 15.79 5.48 -10.40
N SER A 372 14.86 4.65 -9.92
CA SER A 372 13.62 5.09 -9.29
C SER A 372 13.41 4.43 -7.94
N PHE A 373 12.85 5.20 -7.01
CA PHE A 373 12.34 4.72 -5.72
C PHE A 373 10.86 5.02 -5.61
N GLU A 374 10.12 4.13 -4.98
CA GLU A 374 8.77 4.35 -4.50
C GLU A 374 8.71 4.15 -2.99
N ALA A 375 8.01 5.03 -2.29
CA ALA A 375 7.68 4.88 -0.88
C ALA A 375 6.16 4.85 -0.70
N ARG A 376 5.66 3.82 -0.01
CA ARG A 376 4.24 3.69 0.32
C ARG A 376 3.92 4.48 1.58
N ILE A 377 3.07 5.49 1.42
CA ILE A 377 2.63 6.34 2.52
C ILE A 377 1.37 5.73 3.10
N TYR A 378 1.48 5.24 4.34
CA TYR A 378 0.41 4.61 5.09
C TYR A 378 -0.07 5.50 6.23
N ALA A 379 -1.38 5.48 6.47
CA ALA A 379 -1.99 5.92 7.72
C ALA A 379 -1.78 4.85 8.80
N GLU A 380 -0.54 4.70 9.24
CA GLU A 380 -0.11 3.76 10.30
C GLU A 380 0.77 4.54 11.29
N ASP A 381 0.80 4.10 12.55
CA ASP A 381 1.63 4.69 13.60
C ASP A 381 2.86 3.82 13.90
N PRO A 382 4.06 4.15 13.35
CA PRO A 382 5.25 3.31 13.54
C PRO A 382 5.71 3.20 14.99
N ASP A 383 5.45 4.23 15.83
CA ASP A 383 5.83 4.23 17.25
C ASP A 383 4.92 3.30 18.07
N SER A 384 3.73 2.96 17.53
CA SER A 384 2.74 2.06 18.13
C SER A 384 2.61 0.75 17.33
N ASP A 385 3.74 0.10 16.97
CA ASP A 385 3.79 -1.13 16.15
C ASP A 385 2.96 -1.04 14.85
N PHE A 386 3.01 0.11 14.18
CA PHE A 386 2.30 0.40 12.93
C PHE A 386 0.81 0.07 13.00
N LEU A 387 0.18 0.37 14.14
CA LEU A 387 -1.27 0.28 14.23
C LEU A 387 -1.90 1.20 13.17
N PRO A 388 -2.86 0.70 12.37
CA PRO A 388 -3.49 1.50 11.34
C PRO A 388 -4.38 2.58 11.97
N GLY A 389 -4.24 3.81 11.45
CA GLY A 389 -5.00 4.97 11.86
C GLY A 389 -6.24 5.17 10.99
N THR A 390 -7.32 5.65 11.60
CA THR A 390 -8.57 6.02 10.91
C THR A 390 -9.00 7.41 11.32
N GLY A 391 -9.65 8.13 10.41
CA GLY A 391 -10.14 9.49 10.67
C GLY A 391 -9.80 10.46 9.54
N LYS A 392 -9.86 11.75 9.83
CA LYS A 392 -9.84 12.81 8.81
C LYS A 392 -8.45 13.35 8.54
N LEU A 393 -8.12 13.55 7.27
CA LEU A 393 -6.92 14.26 6.84
C LEU A 393 -7.13 15.77 6.98
N HIS A 394 -6.96 16.30 8.19
CA HIS A 394 -7.19 17.72 8.50
C HIS A 394 -6.30 18.65 7.69
N TYR A 395 -5.05 18.27 7.50
CA TYR A 395 -4.12 18.95 6.61
C TYR A 395 -3.37 17.93 5.79
N LEU A 396 -3.26 18.19 4.49
CA LEU A 396 -2.49 17.38 3.57
C LEU A 396 -1.77 18.31 2.60
N SER A 397 -0.45 18.27 2.61
CA SER A 397 0.38 18.95 1.64
C SER A 397 1.36 17.96 1.05
N THR A 398 1.44 17.91 -0.28
CA THR A 398 2.29 16.96 -0.99
C THR A 398 3.40 17.70 -1.75
N PRO A 399 4.54 17.04 -2.01
CA PRO A 399 5.54 17.58 -2.92
C PRO A 399 4.92 17.91 -4.27
N LEU A 400 5.40 18.98 -4.90
CA LEU A 400 4.93 19.37 -6.23
C LEU A 400 5.34 18.31 -7.26
N PRO A 401 4.39 17.76 -8.04
CA PRO A 401 4.73 16.82 -9.11
C PRO A 401 5.60 17.46 -10.20
N SER A 402 6.52 16.69 -10.73
CA SER A 402 7.43 17.05 -11.82
C SER A 402 7.74 15.80 -12.66
N SER A 403 8.59 15.93 -13.69
CA SER A 403 8.97 14.78 -14.53
C SER A 403 9.71 13.68 -13.76
N ASP A 404 10.29 14.02 -12.61
CA ASP A 404 11.12 13.16 -11.76
C ASP A 404 10.53 12.94 -10.36
N VAL A 405 9.35 13.51 -10.08
CA VAL A 405 8.60 13.33 -8.82
C VAL A 405 7.12 13.12 -9.15
N ARG A 406 6.61 11.95 -8.78
CA ARG A 406 5.26 11.51 -9.06
C ARG A 406 4.56 11.11 -7.77
N ILE A 407 3.32 11.57 -7.61
CA ILE A 407 2.46 11.23 -6.48
C ILE A 407 1.25 10.50 -7.02
N GLU A 408 1.08 9.24 -6.62
CA GLU A 408 -0.14 8.48 -6.88
C GLU A 408 -0.96 8.47 -5.59
N THR A 409 -2.14 9.07 -5.59
CA THR A 409 -2.96 9.19 -4.37
C THR A 409 -4.44 8.97 -4.64
N GLY A 410 -5.13 8.43 -3.64
CA GLY A 410 -6.58 8.25 -3.62
C GLY A 410 -7.31 9.20 -2.68
N VAL A 411 -6.60 10.14 -2.06
CA VAL A 411 -7.13 11.03 -1.01
C VAL A 411 -6.80 12.50 -1.29
N ARG A 412 -7.57 13.39 -0.66
CA ARG A 412 -7.35 14.85 -0.63
C ARG A 412 -7.41 15.35 0.80
N GLN A 413 -6.95 16.58 1.02
CA GLN A 413 -7.20 17.26 2.28
C GLN A 413 -8.71 17.28 2.58
N GLY A 414 -9.06 16.89 3.79
CA GLY A 414 -10.44 16.79 4.27
C GLY A 414 -11.12 15.45 4.01
N ASP A 415 -10.53 14.55 3.22
CA ASP A 415 -11.02 13.17 3.08
C ASP A 415 -10.80 12.38 4.37
N GLU A 416 -11.55 11.28 4.52
CA GLU A 416 -11.51 10.39 5.68
C GLU A 416 -10.90 9.04 5.28
N VAL A 417 -9.92 8.58 6.06
CA VAL A 417 -9.37 7.23 5.97
C VAL A 417 -10.24 6.31 6.82
N SER A 418 -11.08 5.52 6.16
CA SER A 418 -12.02 4.61 6.82
C SER A 418 -11.37 3.28 7.22
N GLN A 419 -11.86 2.66 8.28
CA GLN A 419 -11.45 1.32 8.73
C GLN A 419 -11.71 0.16 7.74
N TYR A 420 -12.56 0.35 6.74
CA TYR A 420 -13.02 -0.72 5.85
C TYR A 420 -12.00 -1.15 4.79
N TYR A 421 -10.95 -0.35 4.58
CA TYR A 421 -10.04 -0.49 3.45
C TYR A 421 -8.58 -0.42 3.87
N ASP A 422 -7.70 -0.60 2.90
CA ASP A 422 -6.25 -0.51 3.06
C ASP A 422 -5.80 0.88 3.55
N PRO A 423 -4.80 0.97 4.46
CA PRO A 423 -4.34 2.25 5.02
C PRO A 423 -3.43 3.05 4.11
N MET A 424 -3.10 2.56 2.91
CA MET A 424 -2.26 3.29 1.96
C MET A 424 -3.00 4.52 1.43
N ILE A 425 -2.47 5.71 1.73
CA ILE A 425 -3.05 6.99 1.30
C ILE A 425 -2.42 7.48 -0.01
N ALA A 426 -1.15 7.17 -0.24
CA ALA A 426 -0.42 7.59 -1.43
C ALA A 426 0.85 6.76 -1.66
N LYS A 427 1.41 6.90 -2.87
CA LYS A 427 2.75 6.44 -3.24
C LYS A 427 3.54 7.65 -3.71
N LEU A 428 4.71 7.86 -3.12
CA LEU A 428 5.68 8.86 -3.57
C LEU A 428 6.74 8.16 -4.41
N VAL A 429 6.79 8.50 -5.68
CA VAL A 429 7.72 7.92 -6.65
C VAL A 429 8.69 9.00 -7.09
N VAL A 430 9.98 8.73 -7.00
CA VAL A 430 11.04 9.64 -7.46
C VAL A 430 11.94 8.94 -8.46
N TRP A 431 12.57 9.72 -9.32
CA TRP A 431 13.53 9.23 -10.30
C TRP A 431 14.74 10.17 -10.38
N ASP A 432 15.92 9.63 -10.67
CA ASP A 432 17.10 10.41 -11.02
C ASP A 432 18.07 9.58 -11.89
N GLU A 433 19.18 10.18 -12.33
CA GLU A 433 20.18 9.52 -13.19
C GLU A 433 20.88 8.34 -12.51
N ASP A 434 20.98 8.34 -11.17
CA ASP A 434 21.61 7.28 -10.40
C ASP A 434 20.89 7.05 -9.06
N ARG A 435 21.15 5.89 -8.44
CA ARG A 435 20.53 5.49 -7.17
C ARG A 435 20.78 6.49 -6.04
N ALA A 436 21.99 7.04 -5.93
CA ALA A 436 22.34 7.92 -4.81
C ALA A 436 21.67 9.28 -4.91
N THR A 437 21.53 9.83 -6.13
CA THR A 437 20.78 11.07 -6.37
C THR A 437 19.27 10.86 -6.22
N ALA A 438 18.73 9.74 -6.73
CA ALA A 438 17.33 9.37 -6.54
C ALA A 438 16.97 9.19 -5.05
N LEU A 439 17.84 8.55 -4.26
CA LEU A 439 17.62 8.38 -2.83
C LEU A 439 17.66 9.70 -2.05
N LYS A 440 18.61 10.59 -2.38
CA LYS A 440 18.64 11.96 -1.81
C LYS A 440 17.36 12.74 -2.16
N LYS A 441 16.84 12.54 -3.37
CA LYS A 441 15.58 13.13 -3.81
C LYS A 441 14.40 12.56 -3.03
N LEU A 442 14.32 11.24 -2.84
CA LEU A 442 13.29 10.59 -2.02
C LEU A 442 13.25 11.20 -0.62
N TYR A 443 14.41 11.27 0.05
CA TYR A 443 14.53 11.85 1.39
C TYR A 443 14.00 13.29 1.46
N ARG A 444 14.40 14.14 0.51
CA ARG A 444 13.94 15.54 0.45
C ARG A 444 12.44 15.63 0.20
N LYS A 445 11.89 14.80 -0.69
CA LYS A 445 10.46 14.82 -1.03
C LYS A 445 9.60 14.26 0.08
N LEU A 446 10.07 13.32 0.87
CA LEU A 446 9.40 12.89 2.10
C LEU A 446 9.29 14.04 3.13
N SER A 447 10.30 14.92 3.24
CA SER A 447 10.23 16.11 4.12
C SER A 447 9.25 17.19 3.65
N GLU A 448 8.92 17.20 2.35
CA GLU A 448 7.92 18.11 1.77
C GLU A 448 6.49 17.56 1.90
N TYR A 449 6.33 16.31 2.34
CA TYR A 449 5.04 15.65 2.51
C TYR A 449 4.54 15.85 3.95
N HIS A 450 3.43 16.56 4.12
CA HIS A 450 2.87 16.93 5.42
C HIS A 450 1.46 16.36 5.58
N VAL A 451 1.23 15.67 6.69
CA VAL A 451 -0.09 15.14 7.07
C VAL A 451 -0.38 15.52 8.52
N VAL A 452 -1.57 16.05 8.78
CA VAL A 452 -2.10 16.29 10.13
C VAL A 452 -3.51 15.70 10.21
N GLY A 453 -3.84 15.12 11.35
CA GLY A 453 -5.13 14.50 11.65
C GLY A 453 -5.03 12.99 11.90
N LEU A 454 -3.98 12.35 11.38
CA LEU A 454 -3.70 10.93 11.56
C LEU A 454 -2.20 10.70 11.72
N SER A 455 -1.82 9.68 12.48
CA SER A 455 -0.46 9.12 12.45
C SER A 455 -0.16 8.55 11.07
N THR A 456 1.08 8.72 10.62
CA THR A 456 1.54 8.19 9.33
C THR A 456 2.96 7.64 9.45
N ASN A 457 3.35 6.79 8.51
CA ASN A 457 4.70 6.23 8.45
C ASN A 457 5.76 7.18 7.85
N LEU A 458 5.44 8.46 7.60
CA LEU A 458 6.33 9.40 6.91
C LEU A 458 7.69 9.59 7.60
N LYS A 459 7.70 9.73 8.94
CA LYS A 459 8.95 9.86 9.71
C LYS A 459 9.81 8.60 9.55
N PHE A 460 9.20 7.43 9.73
CA PHE A 460 9.86 6.14 9.54
C PHE A 460 10.45 5.98 8.14
N LEU A 461 9.71 6.37 7.09
CA LEU A 461 10.21 6.33 5.71
C LEU A 461 11.44 7.22 5.50
N LYS A 462 11.49 8.40 6.14
CA LYS A 462 12.65 9.31 6.09
C LYS A 462 13.86 8.70 6.77
N ASP A 463 13.67 8.16 7.97
CA ASP A 463 14.72 7.53 8.75
C ASP A 463 15.30 6.34 7.98
N LEU A 464 14.44 5.50 7.41
CA LEU A 464 14.81 4.38 6.54
C LEU A 464 15.59 4.83 5.29
N ALA A 465 15.09 5.84 4.57
CA ALA A 465 15.74 6.36 3.37
C ALA A 465 17.14 6.94 3.65
N SER A 466 17.39 7.39 4.89
CA SER A 466 18.70 7.90 5.33
C SER A 466 19.60 6.86 6.00
N HIS A 467 19.10 5.65 6.25
CA HIS A 467 19.81 4.62 6.99
C HIS A 467 21.08 4.16 6.23
N PRO A 468 22.26 4.09 6.88
CA PRO A 468 23.52 3.77 6.20
C PRO A 468 23.48 2.48 5.37
N ALA A 469 22.91 1.40 5.92
CA ALA A 469 22.80 0.12 5.21
C ALA A 469 21.89 0.20 3.95
N PHE A 470 20.82 1.01 4.00
CA PHE A 470 19.96 1.24 2.84
C PHE A 470 20.69 2.07 1.77
N VAL A 471 21.44 3.08 2.19
CA VAL A 471 22.28 3.92 1.29
C VAL A 471 23.32 3.06 0.57
N THR A 472 23.92 2.07 1.22
CA THR A 472 24.90 1.15 0.61
C THR A 472 24.29 -0.04 -0.13
N ALA A 473 22.95 -0.12 -0.20
CA ALA A 473 22.21 -1.24 -0.80
C ALA A 473 22.45 -2.61 -0.14
N ASP A 474 22.77 -2.64 1.16
CA ASP A 474 22.79 -3.87 1.96
C ASP A 474 21.37 -4.14 2.48
N VAL A 475 20.51 -4.64 1.59
CA VAL A 475 19.09 -4.87 1.84
C VAL A 475 18.76 -6.35 1.76
N HIS A 476 17.81 -6.77 2.60
CA HIS A 476 17.26 -8.12 2.66
C HIS A 476 15.90 -8.07 3.37
N THR A 477 15.12 -9.14 3.34
CA THR A 477 13.72 -9.15 3.84
C THR A 477 13.56 -8.88 5.33
N ASP A 478 14.63 -9.08 6.11
CA ASP A 478 14.63 -8.89 7.57
C ASP A 478 15.22 -7.52 7.97
N PHE A 479 15.52 -6.64 7.01
CA PHE A 479 16.21 -5.35 7.23
C PHE A 479 15.59 -4.51 8.35
N ILE A 480 14.27 -4.35 8.36
CA ILE A 480 13.57 -3.52 9.37
C ILE A 480 13.65 -4.17 10.77
N GLN A 481 13.67 -5.51 10.83
CA GLN A 481 13.82 -6.24 12.09
C GLN A 481 15.26 -6.17 12.60
N GLU A 482 16.26 -6.30 11.72
CA GLU A 482 17.69 -6.19 12.04
C GLU A 482 18.05 -4.80 12.56
N HIS A 483 17.51 -3.74 11.95
CA HIS A 483 17.80 -2.34 12.29
C HIS A 483 16.72 -1.67 13.13
N ASN A 484 15.95 -2.43 13.91
CA ASN A 484 14.80 -1.92 14.66
C ASN A 484 15.18 -0.75 15.59
N ASP A 485 16.22 -0.91 16.42
CA ASP A 485 16.64 0.11 17.39
C ASP A 485 17.06 1.43 16.72
N GLU A 486 17.61 1.36 15.50
CA GLU A 486 18.06 2.52 14.72
C GLU A 486 16.90 3.21 13.97
N LEU A 487 15.91 2.44 13.52
CA LEU A 487 14.74 2.92 12.78
C LEU A 487 13.62 3.43 13.70
N PHE A 488 13.58 3.00 14.95
CA PHE A 488 12.61 3.42 15.96
C PHE A 488 13.29 4.04 17.20
N PRO A 489 14.06 5.13 17.02
CA PRO A 489 14.73 5.76 18.14
C PRO A 489 13.68 6.31 19.12
N LYS A 490 13.88 6.04 20.42
CA LYS A 490 13.03 6.58 21.48
C LYS A 490 12.95 8.10 21.34
N ARG A 491 11.73 8.64 21.33
CA ARG A 491 11.51 10.08 21.29
C ARG A 491 12.18 10.74 22.50
N GLY A 492 13.20 11.55 22.24
CA GLY A 492 13.72 12.51 23.21
C GLY A 492 12.83 13.76 23.28
N GLY A 493 12.99 14.54 24.35
CA GLY A 493 12.37 15.86 24.43
C GLY A 493 12.91 16.81 23.36
N LEU A 494 12.10 17.79 22.96
CA LEU A 494 12.50 18.81 22.00
C LEU A 494 13.65 19.66 22.56
N ASN A 495 14.61 19.98 21.70
CA ASN A 495 15.71 20.87 22.07
C ASN A 495 15.27 22.35 22.11
N GLY A 496 16.06 23.22 22.75
CA GLY A 496 15.75 24.64 22.90
C GLY A 496 15.46 25.35 21.57
N HIS A 497 16.17 24.99 20.49
CA HIS A 497 15.96 25.56 19.17
C HIS A 497 14.60 25.17 18.56
N GLN A 498 14.18 23.91 18.69
CA GLN A 498 12.86 23.44 18.25
C GLN A 498 11.73 24.10 19.06
N LEU A 499 11.94 24.29 20.36
CA LEU A 499 10.99 24.99 21.23
C LEU A 499 10.89 26.48 20.86
N ALA A 500 12.00 27.13 20.51
CA ALA A 500 12.01 28.49 19.98
C ALA A 500 11.30 28.60 18.62
N GLN A 501 11.50 27.63 17.71
CA GLN A 501 10.77 27.54 16.44
C GLN A 501 9.25 27.43 16.67
N ALA A 502 8.82 26.55 17.58
CA ALA A 502 7.41 26.40 17.92
C ALA A 502 6.83 27.66 18.57
N GLY A 503 7.52 28.24 19.56
CA GLY A 503 7.11 29.47 20.22
C GLY A 503 6.97 30.62 19.24
N PHE A 504 7.94 30.80 18.34
CA PHE A 504 7.89 31.86 17.34
C PHE A 504 6.82 31.62 16.28
N ALA A 505 6.57 30.37 15.89
CA ALA A 505 5.46 30.02 15.00
C ALA A 505 4.10 30.42 15.60
N LEU A 506 3.87 30.12 16.89
CA LEU A 506 2.64 30.53 17.59
C LEU A 506 2.45 32.05 17.60
N ILE A 507 3.54 32.81 17.82
CA ILE A 507 3.52 34.27 17.82
C ILE A 507 3.14 34.80 16.43
N LEU A 508 3.79 34.28 15.38
CA LEU A 508 3.53 34.69 14.01
C LEU A 508 2.09 34.34 13.57
N ASP A 509 1.59 33.16 13.94
CA ASP A 509 0.20 32.73 13.66
C ASP A 509 -0.84 33.63 14.33
N GLU A 510 -0.58 34.00 15.60
CA GLU A 510 -1.44 34.91 16.36
C GLU A 510 -1.44 36.31 15.75
N GLN A 511 -0.26 36.86 15.41
CA GLN A 511 -0.14 38.15 14.73
C GLN A 511 -0.88 38.17 13.39
N ASN A 512 -0.75 37.12 12.59
CA ASN A 512 -1.45 37.00 11.30
C ASN A 512 -2.98 36.90 11.50
N THR A 513 -3.44 36.13 12.47
CA THR A 513 -4.86 36.01 12.81
C THR A 513 -5.47 37.36 13.25
N LEU A 514 -4.74 38.11 14.09
CA LEU A 514 -5.15 39.45 14.53
C LEU A 514 -5.16 40.43 13.36
N ALA A 515 -4.13 40.42 12.51
CA ALA A 515 -4.08 41.24 11.31
C ALA A 515 -5.25 40.93 10.36
N GLN A 516 -5.66 39.67 10.20
CA GLN A 516 -6.83 39.32 9.38
C GLN A 516 -8.14 39.79 10.00
N LYS A 517 -8.36 39.58 11.32
CA LYS A 517 -9.56 40.06 12.03
C LYS A 517 -9.67 41.59 12.00
N SER A 518 -8.54 42.29 12.13
CA SER A 518 -8.48 43.75 12.06
C SER A 518 -8.89 44.32 10.72
N ARG A 519 -8.69 43.58 9.62
CA ARG A 519 -9.13 43.97 8.28
C ARG A 519 -10.64 43.85 8.10
N LEU A 520 -11.31 43.04 8.93
CA LEU A 520 -12.76 42.86 8.94
C LEU A 520 -13.47 43.88 9.85
N SER A 521 -12.74 44.52 10.76
CA SER A 521 -13.19 45.63 11.61
C SER A 521 -12.52 46.94 11.19
N ASP A 522 -12.73 48.03 11.95
CA ASP A 522 -12.07 49.33 11.71
C ASP A 522 -10.56 49.15 11.56
N THR A 523 -10.07 49.27 10.32
CA THR A 523 -8.68 49.05 9.93
C THR A 523 -7.70 50.03 10.56
N HIS A 524 -8.19 51.17 11.07
CA HIS A 524 -7.39 52.18 11.75
C HIS A 524 -7.44 52.05 13.28
N SER A 525 -8.16 51.06 13.83
CA SER A 525 -8.23 50.87 15.26
C SER A 525 -6.84 50.54 15.83
N PRO A 526 -6.33 51.31 16.79
CA PRO A 526 -5.06 51.00 17.44
C PRO A 526 -5.10 49.64 18.16
N MET A 527 -6.29 49.16 18.55
CA MET A 527 -6.47 47.85 19.20
C MET A 527 -6.09 46.66 18.29
N ASN A 528 -5.94 46.90 16.98
CA ASN A 528 -5.59 45.87 16.01
C ASN A 528 -4.09 45.52 16.01
N ASN A 529 -3.23 46.41 16.51
CA ASN A 529 -1.78 46.24 16.49
C ASN A 529 -1.19 45.87 17.86
N PHE A 530 -2.02 45.76 18.90
CA PHE A 530 -1.58 45.68 20.29
C PHE A 530 -2.30 44.56 21.04
N SER A 531 -1.86 43.31 20.90
CA SER A 531 -2.39 42.21 21.72
C SER A 531 -1.94 42.31 23.18
N SER A 532 -0.72 42.78 23.46
CA SER A 532 -0.20 42.88 24.83
C SER A 532 0.58 44.16 25.12
N TYR A 533 0.27 45.27 24.44
CA TYR A 533 0.89 46.58 24.70
C TYR A 533 0.82 46.98 26.17
N ARG A 534 1.95 47.47 26.68
CA ARG A 534 2.09 48.04 28.02
C ARG A 534 2.85 49.36 27.91
N VAL A 535 2.41 50.36 28.67
CA VAL A 535 3.06 51.67 28.70
C VAL A 535 4.36 51.55 29.51
N ASN A 536 5.48 52.04 28.97
CA ASN A 536 6.80 52.15 29.62
C ASN A 536 7.51 50.84 29.99
N VAL A 537 7.07 49.69 29.47
CA VAL A 537 7.78 48.41 29.61
C VAL A 537 7.76 47.66 28.28
N ASN A 538 8.80 46.86 28.03
CA ASN A 538 8.76 45.92 26.91
C ASN A 538 7.62 44.94 27.12
N GLU A 539 6.94 44.60 26.03
CA GLU A 539 5.89 43.60 26.06
C GLU A 539 6.50 42.25 26.43
N HIS A 540 5.93 41.62 27.46
CA HIS A 540 6.37 40.32 27.97
C HIS A 540 5.16 39.40 28.07
N GLN A 541 5.31 38.16 27.60
CA GLN A 541 4.31 37.11 27.71
C GLN A 541 4.98 35.78 28.01
N SER A 542 4.28 34.88 28.71
CA SER A 542 4.73 33.50 28.90
C SER A 542 3.79 32.56 28.16
N ILE A 543 4.32 31.74 27.25
CA ILE A 543 3.57 30.74 26.51
C ILE A 543 3.79 29.38 27.17
N GLN A 544 2.72 28.77 27.65
CA GLN A 544 2.76 27.41 28.19
C GLN A 544 2.53 26.40 27.06
N ILE A 545 3.47 25.49 26.88
CA ILE A 545 3.38 24.41 25.91
C ILE A 545 3.67 23.06 26.56
N LYS A 546 3.16 21.99 25.96
CA LYS A 546 3.41 20.61 26.37
C LYS A 546 4.13 19.87 25.24
N ASP A 547 5.23 19.20 25.56
CA ASP A 547 5.92 18.24 24.68
C ASP A 547 5.73 16.84 25.26
N GLY A 548 4.81 16.06 24.68
CA GLY A 548 4.37 14.79 25.26
C GLY A 548 3.75 15.00 26.64
N ASP A 549 4.44 14.54 27.68
CA ASP A 549 4.04 14.72 29.09
C ASP A 549 4.79 15.83 29.83
N GLN A 550 5.74 16.49 29.16
CA GLN A 550 6.54 17.55 29.74
C GLN A 550 5.88 18.91 29.56
N ASP A 551 5.59 19.59 30.66
CA ASP A 551 5.15 20.98 30.67
C ASP A 551 6.34 21.93 30.57
N LEU A 552 6.27 22.89 29.66
CA LEU A 552 7.33 23.85 29.35
C LEU A 552 6.77 25.27 29.25
N THR A 553 7.52 26.22 29.81
CA THR A 553 7.22 27.66 29.72
C THR A 553 8.22 28.34 28.80
N LEU A 554 7.71 29.06 27.80
CA LEU A 554 8.51 29.93 26.94
C LEU A 554 8.28 31.38 27.37
N ASP A 555 9.30 32.05 27.89
CA ASP A 555 9.23 33.46 28.25
C ASP A 555 9.62 34.33 27.06
N VAL A 556 8.69 35.15 26.60
CA VAL A 556 8.82 35.91 25.36
C VAL A 556 8.87 37.39 25.67
N THR A 557 9.94 38.04 25.23
CA THR A 557 10.12 39.50 25.32
C THR A 557 10.12 40.10 23.92
N TYR A 558 9.20 41.02 23.65
CA TYR A 558 9.15 41.74 22.39
C TYR A 558 10.00 43.01 22.47
N SER A 559 10.80 43.23 21.42
CA SER A 559 11.64 44.41 21.25
C SER A 559 11.47 44.96 19.83
N ASP A 560 11.97 46.17 19.56
CA ASP A 560 11.85 46.79 18.23
C ASP A 560 12.50 45.90 17.15
N GLY A 561 11.65 45.28 16.32
CA GLY A 561 12.04 44.46 15.17
C GLY A 561 12.46 43.01 15.47
N HIS A 562 12.45 42.57 16.73
CA HIS A 562 12.81 41.20 17.10
C HIS A 562 12.08 40.72 18.37
N VAL A 563 11.97 39.41 18.50
CA VAL A 563 11.35 38.71 19.62
C VAL A 563 12.41 37.85 20.29
N SER A 564 12.64 38.04 21.58
CA SER A 564 13.48 37.12 22.35
C SER A 564 12.61 36.05 23.01
N ILE A 565 12.96 34.78 22.83
CA ILE A 565 12.29 33.62 23.44
C ILE A 565 13.28 32.93 24.35
N LYS A 566 12.98 32.89 25.64
CA LYS A 566 13.77 32.18 26.64
C LYS A 566 13.16 30.80 26.92
N VAL A 567 13.99 29.77 26.83
CA VAL A 567 13.64 28.37 27.05
C VAL A 567 14.59 27.81 28.12
N GLY A 568 14.10 27.68 29.36
CA GLY A 568 14.96 27.37 30.50
C GLY A 568 16.03 28.45 30.69
N ASP A 569 17.31 28.09 30.56
CA ASP A 569 18.44 29.02 30.67
C ASP A 569 18.91 29.58 29.31
N GLU A 570 18.38 29.08 28.19
CA GLU A 570 18.76 29.49 26.84
C GLU A 570 17.88 30.64 26.34
N GLU A 571 18.45 31.58 25.60
CA GLU A 571 17.75 32.72 25.00
C GLU A 571 17.94 32.72 23.49
N PHE A 572 16.83 32.86 22.75
CA PHE A 572 16.79 32.81 21.29
C PHE A 572 16.23 34.12 20.74
N VAL A 573 17.02 34.82 19.93
CA VAL A 573 16.61 36.05 19.25
C VAL A 573 16.01 35.71 17.89
N CYS A 574 14.70 35.90 17.78
CA CYS A 574 13.87 35.53 16.64
C CYS A 574 13.37 36.77 15.89
N SER A 575 13.37 36.71 14.55
CA SER A 575 12.70 37.69 13.69
C SER A 575 12.23 37.00 12.41
N GLY A 576 11.20 37.49 11.74
CA GLY A 576 10.70 36.83 10.54
C GLY A 576 9.30 37.26 10.14
N ASN A 577 8.78 36.60 9.12
CA ASN A 577 7.41 36.80 8.65
C ASN A 577 6.80 35.47 8.19
N LEU A 578 5.48 35.52 7.96
CA LEU A 578 4.76 34.44 7.32
C LEU A 578 4.58 34.72 5.83
N GLU A 579 4.78 33.68 5.05
CA GLU A 579 4.36 33.60 3.67
C GLU A 579 3.26 32.53 3.60
N THR A 580 2.06 32.97 3.25
CA THR A 580 0.92 32.06 3.07
C THR A 580 0.72 31.83 1.57
N SER A 581 0.87 30.59 1.15
CA SER A 581 0.46 30.11 -0.18
C SER A 581 -0.90 29.40 -0.06
N GLU A 582 -1.55 29.09 -1.20
CA GLU A 582 -2.85 28.41 -1.19
C GLU A 582 -2.86 27.08 -0.40
N ASN A 583 -1.71 26.41 -0.28
CA ASN A 583 -1.61 25.06 0.29
C ASN A 583 -0.69 24.94 1.52
N GLN A 584 0.05 25.98 1.89
CA GLN A 584 1.01 25.94 3.01
C GLN A 584 1.21 27.33 3.65
N THR A 585 1.30 27.35 4.98
CA THR A 585 1.81 28.50 5.75
C THR A 585 3.28 28.26 6.08
N ILE A 586 4.12 29.21 5.66
CA ILE A 586 5.56 29.08 5.74
C ILE A 586 6.10 30.22 6.61
N ALA A 587 6.86 29.86 7.64
CA ALA A 587 7.63 30.79 8.44
C ALA A 587 9.00 31.00 7.80
N ASN A 588 9.28 32.22 7.36
CA ASN A 588 10.62 32.65 6.94
C ASN A 588 11.25 33.42 8.11
N VAL A 589 12.12 32.76 8.88
CA VAL A 589 12.60 33.27 10.17
C VAL A 589 14.10 33.35 10.24
N THR A 590 14.60 34.15 11.18
CA THR A 590 15.99 34.23 11.59
C THR A 590 16.03 34.00 13.09
N ILE A 591 16.67 32.92 13.54
CA ILE A 591 16.85 32.56 14.95
C ILE A 591 18.34 32.61 15.25
N ASN A 592 18.77 33.43 16.21
CA ASN A 592 20.18 33.64 16.56
C ASN A 592 21.08 33.97 15.35
N GLY A 593 20.54 34.71 14.37
CA GLY A 593 21.25 35.09 13.14
C GLY A 593 21.23 34.03 12.02
N GLN A 594 20.73 32.82 12.28
CA GLN A 594 20.57 31.77 11.28
C GLN A 594 19.21 31.89 10.59
N ARG A 595 19.22 32.03 9.25
CA ARG A 595 18.00 32.06 8.43
C ARG A 595 17.48 30.65 8.20
N GLU A 596 16.19 30.47 8.46
CA GLU A 596 15.51 29.19 8.37
C GLU A 596 14.13 29.34 7.74
N ARG A 597 13.64 28.24 7.16
CA ARG A 597 12.28 28.14 6.62
C ARG A 597 11.65 26.84 7.09
N TYR A 598 10.45 26.92 7.65
CA TYR A 598 9.66 25.76 8.06
C TYR A 598 8.17 26.04 7.88
N SER A 599 7.38 24.97 7.76
CA SER A 599 5.92 25.06 7.68
C SER A 599 5.32 24.68 9.02
N PHE A 600 4.13 25.18 9.33
CA PHE A 600 3.43 24.76 10.54
C PHE A 600 1.92 24.79 10.36
N VAL A 601 1.23 23.99 11.18
CA VAL A 601 -0.23 23.86 11.17
C VAL A 601 -0.73 23.78 12.62
N THR A 602 -1.70 24.63 12.94
CA THR A 602 -2.38 24.60 14.24
C THR A 602 -3.67 23.78 14.11
N HIS A 603 -3.82 22.72 14.91
CA HIS A 603 -5.00 21.85 14.92
C HIS A 603 -5.26 21.32 16.34
N ASP A 604 -6.52 21.39 16.80
CA ASP A 604 -6.98 20.94 18.13
C ASP A 604 -6.15 21.42 19.33
N GLY A 605 -5.60 22.64 19.23
CA GLY A 605 -4.72 23.21 20.26
C GLY A 605 -3.28 22.70 20.21
N GLY A 606 -2.98 21.74 19.33
CA GLY A 606 -1.63 21.36 18.92
C GLY A 606 -1.08 22.26 17.82
N LEU A 607 0.23 22.46 17.84
CA LEU A 607 1.01 23.03 16.74
C LEU A 607 1.91 21.92 16.17
N HIS A 608 1.74 21.63 14.89
CA HIS A 608 2.62 20.75 14.12
C HIS A 608 3.64 21.62 13.40
N VAL A 609 4.93 21.37 13.59
CA VAL A 609 6.03 22.08 12.91
C VAL A 609 6.75 21.11 11.99
N PHE A 610 6.83 21.47 10.72
CA PHE A 610 7.47 20.70 9.65
C PHE A 610 8.72 21.41 9.17
N THR A 611 9.88 20.86 9.51
CA THR A 611 11.19 21.33 9.06
C THR A 611 11.74 20.40 7.96
N LYS A 612 12.86 20.79 7.35
CA LYS A 612 13.55 19.95 6.37
C LYS A 612 14.00 18.58 6.93
N ASP A 613 14.31 18.51 8.23
CA ASP A 613 14.91 17.33 8.84
C ASP A 613 13.89 16.56 9.69
N THR A 614 12.98 17.26 10.37
CA THR A 614 12.08 16.65 11.36
C THR A 614 10.68 17.26 11.34
N HIS A 615 9.72 16.45 11.78
CA HIS A 615 8.36 16.86 12.15
C HIS A 615 8.21 16.66 13.65
N PHE A 616 7.71 17.68 14.33
CA PHE A 616 7.39 17.61 15.75
C PHE A 616 6.10 18.34 16.08
N GLN A 617 5.54 18.01 17.23
CA GLN A 617 4.28 18.56 17.72
C GLN A 617 4.44 19.03 19.16
N VAL A 618 3.89 20.22 19.45
CA VAL A 618 3.69 20.74 20.80
C VAL A 618 2.22 21.04 21.01
N GLN A 619 1.72 20.93 22.23
CA GLN A 619 0.36 21.38 22.57
C GLN A 619 0.43 22.73 23.25
N LYS A 620 -0.29 23.74 22.75
CA LYS A 620 -0.44 25.02 23.45
C LYS A 620 -1.42 24.81 24.60
N GLN A 621 -0.94 24.93 25.83
CA GLN A 621 -1.82 24.83 26.99
C GLN A 621 -2.78 26.02 26.99
N ARG A 622 -4.07 25.72 27.17
CA ARG A 622 -5.08 26.75 27.41
C ARG A 622 -5.07 27.12 28.90
N PRO A 623 -5.31 28.39 29.26
CA PRO A 623 -5.41 28.77 30.66
C PRO A 623 -6.47 27.94 31.41
N LYS A 624 -6.17 27.53 32.65
CA LYS A 624 -7.02 26.64 33.46
C LYS A 624 -8.48 27.08 33.57
N PHE A 625 -8.75 28.38 33.65
CA PHE A 625 -10.12 28.92 33.72
C PHE A 625 -10.96 28.67 32.44
N VAL A 626 -10.34 28.27 31.33
CA VAL A 626 -11.02 27.87 30.09
C VAL A 626 -11.34 26.36 30.09
N LEU A 627 -10.56 25.55 30.82
CA LEU A 627 -10.64 24.09 30.86
C LEU A 627 -11.68 23.57 31.88
N GLU A 628 -11.97 24.33 32.94
CA GLU A 628 -12.98 23.97 33.97
C GLU A 628 -14.41 23.76 33.43
N THR A 629 -14.67 24.07 32.16
CA THR A 629 -15.96 23.83 31.49
C THR A 629 -16.06 22.47 30.78
N ILE A 630 -14.99 21.67 30.67
CA ILE A 630 -14.94 20.50 29.77
C ILE A 630 -14.48 19.18 30.44
N GLU A 631 -13.78 19.22 31.59
CA GLU A 631 -13.25 18.00 32.23
C GLU A 631 -14.31 17.22 33.03
N ALA A 632 -15.13 16.43 32.33
CA ALA A 632 -15.98 15.41 32.94
C ALA A 632 -16.17 14.21 31.99
N ALA A 633 -15.09 13.46 31.68
CA ALA A 633 -15.15 12.05 31.25
C ALA A 633 -13.78 11.56 30.74
N LEU A 634 -12.95 11.00 31.62
CA LEU A 634 -11.98 9.96 31.22
C LEU A 634 -12.02 8.87 32.30
N PRO A 635 -12.39 7.63 31.97
CA PRO A 635 -12.45 6.56 32.95
C PRO A 635 -11.03 6.05 33.28
N GLN A 636 -10.79 5.80 34.58
CA GLN A 636 -9.55 5.22 35.09
C GLN A 636 -9.71 3.71 35.24
N GLY A 637 -8.80 2.93 34.63
CA GLY A 637 -8.63 1.49 34.89
C GLY A 637 -9.23 0.52 33.87
N GLY A 638 -9.80 0.99 32.75
CA GLY A 638 -10.28 0.15 31.65
C GLY A 638 -9.19 -0.21 30.63
N ILE A 639 -9.20 -1.44 30.12
CA ILE A 639 -8.54 -1.77 28.85
C ILE A 639 -9.34 -1.12 27.74
N ILE A 640 -8.67 -0.34 26.91
CA ILE A 640 -9.26 0.40 25.80
C ILE A 640 -8.93 -0.25 24.45
N ALA A 641 -9.75 0.05 23.43
CA ALA A 641 -9.48 -0.34 22.06
C ALA A 641 -8.28 0.48 21.53
N PRO A 642 -7.18 -0.18 21.10
CA PRO A 642 -5.97 0.52 20.68
C PRO A 642 -6.13 1.22 19.32
N MET A 643 -7.14 0.83 18.54
CA MET A 643 -7.49 1.38 17.25
C MET A 643 -9.01 1.27 17.03
N THR A 644 -9.55 2.07 16.11
CA THR A 644 -10.94 1.93 15.64
C THR A 644 -11.05 0.69 14.76
N GLY A 645 -12.05 -0.16 15.02
CA GLY A 645 -12.21 -1.43 14.33
C GLY A 645 -13.45 -2.20 14.75
N THR A 646 -13.59 -3.42 14.23
CA THR A 646 -14.64 -4.36 14.65
C THR A 646 -14.05 -5.42 15.59
N ILE A 647 -14.66 -5.63 16.75
CA ILE A 647 -14.31 -6.73 17.66
C ILE A 647 -14.69 -8.05 16.98
N MET A 648 -13.70 -8.89 16.67
CA MET A 648 -13.93 -10.21 16.07
C MET A 648 -14.35 -11.23 17.12
N GLU A 649 -13.69 -11.21 18.27
CA GLU A 649 -13.89 -12.16 19.35
C GLU A 649 -13.55 -11.49 20.69
N VAL A 650 -14.35 -11.76 21.71
CA VAL A 650 -14.00 -11.47 23.10
C VAL A 650 -13.65 -12.80 23.76
N ARG A 651 -12.42 -12.93 24.23
CA ARG A 651 -11.87 -14.18 24.79
C ARG A 651 -12.04 -14.26 26.29
N ALA A 652 -11.90 -13.15 26.99
CA ALA A 652 -12.00 -13.10 28.43
C ALA A 652 -13.46 -12.94 28.90
N LYS A 653 -13.83 -13.63 29.98
CA LYS A 653 -15.16 -13.56 30.58
C LYS A 653 -15.12 -12.84 31.92
N VAL A 654 -16.23 -12.19 32.29
CA VAL A 654 -16.40 -11.61 33.63
C VAL A 654 -16.15 -12.68 34.71
N GLY A 655 -15.27 -12.37 35.65
CA GLY A 655 -14.83 -13.26 36.73
C GLY A 655 -13.66 -14.18 36.38
N GLU A 656 -13.11 -14.11 35.16
CA GLU A 656 -11.94 -14.88 34.75
C GLU A 656 -10.63 -14.20 35.21
N GLU A 657 -9.69 -15.01 35.73
CA GLU A 657 -8.33 -14.56 36.02
C GLU A 657 -7.53 -14.48 34.71
N VAL A 658 -6.91 -13.33 34.46
CA VAL A 658 -6.05 -13.08 33.31
C VAL A 658 -4.68 -12.63 33.79
N LYS A 659 -3.64 -13.05 33.08
CA LYS A 659 -2.26 -12.62 33.33
C LYS A 659 -1.86 -11.52 32.37
N ALA A 660 -0.90 -10.71 32.77
CA ALA A 660 -0.26 -9.74 31.90
C ALA A 660 0.21 -10.43 30.60
N GLY A 661 -0.24 -9.92 29.45
CA GLY A 661 0.03 -10.47 28.13
C GLY A 661 -1.03 -11.45 27.60
N ASP A 662 -1.98 -11.90 28.41
CA ASP A 662 -3.08 -12.75 27.93
C ASP A 662 -3.97 -11.97 26.96
N THR A 663 -4.35 -12.60 25.84
CA THR A 663 -5.25 -11.99 24.86
C THR A 663 -6.68 -12.00 25.38
N VAL A 664 -7.23 -10.81 25.62
CA VAL A 664 -8.56 -10.61 26.18
C VAL A 664 -9.63 -10.38 25.11
N ALA A 665 -9.27 -9.76 23.99
CA ALA A 665 -10.13 -9.58 22.83
C ALA A 665 -9.31 -9.48 21.54
N VAL A 666 -9.94 -9.70 20.39
CA VAL A 666 -9.32 -9.56 19.06
C VAL A 666 -10.10 -8.52 18.27
N ILE A 667 -9.42 -7.49 17.78
CA ILE A 667 -9.98 -6.43 16.95
C ILE A 667 -9.48 -6.55 15.51
N TYR A 668 -10.35 -6.29 14.54
CA TYR A 668 -10.04 -6.31 13.12
C TYR A 668 -10.34 -4.95 12.47
N ALA A 669 -9.33 -4.38 11.84
CA ALA A 669 -9.47 -3.17 11.03
C ALA A 669 -8.51 -3.23 9.86
N MET A 670 -8.90 -2.71 8.69
CA MET A 670 -7.99 -2.49 7.55
C MET A 670 -7.19 -3.74 7.14
N LYS A 671 -7.84 -4.91 7.17
CA LYS A 671 -7.27 -6.26 6.93
C LYS A 671 -6.25 -6.76 7.96
N LEU A 672 -6.08 -6.06 9.06
CA LEU A 672 -5.20 -6.43 10.16
C LEU A 672 -6.02 -6.92 11.36
N GLU A 673 -5.67 -8.10 11.86
CA GLU A 673 -6.13 -8.61 13.16
C GLU A 673 -5.12 -8.17 14.23
N HIS A 674 -5.60 -7.63 15.34
CA HIS A 674 -4.76 -7.24 16.48
C HIS A 674 -5.33 -7.83 17.78
N ASN A 675 -4.46 -8.41 18.58
CA ASN A 675 -4.81 -8.97 19.88
C ASN A 675 -4.72 -7.87 20.93
N ILE A 676 -5.85 -7.58 21.58
CA ILE A 676 -5.89 -6.74 22.77
C ILE A 676 -5.46 -7.63 23.94
N VAL A 677 -4.42 -7.23 24.65
CA VAL A 677 -3.84 -8.01 25.76
C VAL A 677 -4.05 -7.34 27.11
N ALA A 678 -4.10 -8.14 28.17
CA ALA A 678 -4.13 -7.64 29.53
C ALA A 678 -2.81 -6.93 29.89
N PRO A 679 -2.83 -5.69 30.39
CA PRO A 679 -1.60 -4.96 30.75
C PRO A 679 -0.97 -5.43 32.06
N HIS A 680 -1.76 -6.04 32.95
CA HIS A 680 -1.33 -6.56 34.25
C HIS A 680 -2.17 -7.78 34.63
N ASP A 681 -1.74 -8.52 35.66
CA ASP A 681 -2.50 -9.62 36.24
C ASP A 681 -3.78 -9.09 36.94
N GLY A 682 -4.86 -9.86 36.89
CA GLY A 682 -6.08 -9.52 37.63
C GLY A 682 -7.30 -10.33 37.22
N VAL A 683 -8.46 -9.93 37.74
CA VAL A 683 -9.76 -10.55 37.43
C VAL A 683 -10.58 -9.61 36.58
N VAL A 684 -11.17 -10.11 35.49
CA VAL A 684 -12.06 -9.32 34.63
C VAL A 684 -13.33 -8.95 35.40
N GLU A 685 -13.54 -7.65 35.64
CA GLU A 685 -14.69 -7.12 36.38
C GLU A 685 -15.90 -6.94 35.45
N GLU A 686 -15.68 -6.31 34.29
CA GLU A 686 -16.72 -6.00 33.32
C GLU A 686 -16.17 -6.11 31.89
N VAL A 687 -17.04 -6.46 30.95
CA VAL A 687 -16.77 -6.47 29.50
C VAL A 687 -17.79 -5.54 28.86
N PHE A 688 -17.32 -4.52 28.14
CA PHE A 688 -18.16 -3.45 27.58
C PHE A 688 -18.52 -3.65 26.10
N VAL A 689 -17.92 -4.66 25.46
CA VAL A 689 -18.06 -4.89 24.03
C VAL A 689 -18.50 -6.32 23.72
N ASP A 690 -19.28 -6.46 22.66
CA ASP A 690 -19.69 -7.75 22.11
C ASP A 690 -18.88 -8.12 20.85
N ALA A 691 -18.83 -9.41 20.53
CA ALA A 691 -18.32 -9.86 19.24
C ALA A 691 -19.15 -9.26 18.09
N SER A 692 -18.48 -8.85 17.02
CA SER A 692 -19.00 -8.08 15.88
C SER A 692 -19.39 -6.62 16.16
N GLN A 693 -19.14 -6.10 17.36
CA GLN A 693 -19.37 -4.68 17.67
C GLN A 693 -18.26 -3.81 17.05
N MET A 694 -18.64 -2.65 16.48
CA MET A 694 -17.68 -1.63 16.10
C MET A 694 -17.33 -0.74 17.30
N VAL A 695 -16.04 -0.45 17.46
CA VAL A 695 -15.49 0.38 18.52
C VAL A 695 -14.56 1.44 17.92
N ASN A 696 -14.50 2.61 18.54
CA ASN A 696 -13.54 3.65 18.23
C ASN A 696 -12.26 3.45 19.05
N GLN A 697 -11.16 4.03 18.57
CA GLN A 697 -9.95 4.15 19.38
C GLN A 697 -10.27 4.81 20.73
N ASN A 698 -9.74 4.24 21.81
CA ASN A 698 -9.95 4.62 23.21
C ASN A 698 -11.31 4.24 23.81
N ASP A 699 -12.22 3.59 23.07
CA ASP A 699 -13.43 3.02 23.68
C ASP A 699 -13.04 1.92 24.68
N GLU A 700 -13.69 1.85 25.84
CA GLU A 700 -13.45 0.80 26.80
C GLU A 700 -13.91 -0.56 26.25
N VAL A 701 -13.03 -1.56 26.36
CA VAL A 701 -13.26 -2.94 25.92
C VAL A 701 -13.65 -3.79 27.12
N LEU A 702 -12.86 -3.73 28.20
CA LEU A 702 -13.12 -4.44 29.44
C LEU A 702 -12.34 -3.83 30.60
N LYS A 703 -12.75 -4.12 31.83
CA LYS A 703 -12.11 -3.63 33.06
C LYS A 703 -11.51 -4.79 33.83
N ILE A 704 -10.27 -4.63 34.30
CA ILE A 704 -9.58 -5.62 35.13
C ILE A 704 -9.38 -5.03 36.53
N LYS A 705 -9.70 -5.80 37.56
CA LYS A 705 -9.36 -5.48 38.95
C LYS A 705 -8.03 -6.16 39.31
N GLU A 706 -7.04 -5.37 39.73
CA GLU A 706 -5.76 -5.91 40.22
C GLU A 706 -5.93 -6.73 41.51
N HIS A 707 -5.11 -7.77 41.66
CA HIS A 707 -4.95 -8.50 42.93
C HIS A 707 -4.16 -7.63 43.93
N GLY A 708 -4.83 -6.65 44.54
CA GLY A 708 -4.21 -5.75 45.52
C GLY A 708 -5.16 -4.82 46.27
N ASP A 709 -6.37 -4.56 45.75
CA ASP A 709 -7.36 -3.70 46.38
C ASP A 709 -8.41 -4.49 47.18
N GLU A 710 -8.02 -4.88 48.40
CA GLU A 710 -8.93 -5.08 49.54
C GLU A 710 -8.68 -4.03 50.63
#